data_AF-A0A5E3WYB2-F1
#
_entry.id   AF-A0A5E3WYB2-F1
#
_cell.length_a   1.000
_cell.length_b   1.000
_cell.length_c   1.000
_cell.angle_alpha   90.00
_cell.angle_beta   90.00
_cell.angle_gamma   90.00
#
_symmetry.space_group_name_H-M   'P 1'
#
loop_
_entity.id
_entity.type
_entity.pdbx_description
1 polymer ?
#
loop_
_entity_poly.entity_id
_entity_poly.type
_entity_poly.pdbx_seq_one_letter_code
_entity_poly.pdbx_strand_id
1 'polypeptide(L)'
;MPSFLPTLPTSDVQQAAQLIYRSYNPSAAASLSPEELRRLQQDLFELQKRPEAWGLVVPFLENGEESVQFFGAHTVQVKIARDWDSFPREHVQELRMFVIDATANCIVLGRSKVILRKLFVALSSLAIRVAPEQWPDWISSTVATFSTRGSSTEKIIDFLAIIAEEVHSADLIQQRKTLLNVSLRDAVPLVLQAITASLNPSAEERQVESALHCLEAWLAFIPASDLNSLIQPLFALLNPSMPQFSLAVSAMNSILSSTAYSKGAGSRVLTEPLLLWFAQWGPPIVAQASLNGPDESATVLCKLLVGLGDHSSEYLAQNIACTRSINPAFNPVSAPSSSTPPTRAQLVQNFMQLMLSFASLPGFYGVDEEESEMTLGFWYAFQDTLWDVEVPAEDQAYQSGGEDGMMAVSKAVYAQLVRALRNKVRWPSGRSGWTKDQVDKFNIYRRDVGDTLINAYYVVREDMLAFYLTDLSERLSSNGEPDWEEVEATLHCISSIQEALPVDKSEHLSRLFSGEILGRIPTAGHERVRRTALVLIGSYASWFTTLPIGSQELLNAVGFVVNALPDQALCLPAANALRDLCDNNRVALAPHIVSFGELHASLAGISDFEKAKVLQSIASVIQALPLDNQISPVEAIVSPVVSKLFQALQASATMPDDSRTLTIAQLQTLSGVAKGLTRANDVFDLDDDGEEDPHITRARQDDRMVRLREKMLAAIRAIIEVWSTDAGVSDAISDLFKSITALPSDNTLISLPAIPLLELVCQAARKGLTAIWLSLANVLVIQLNPTTPFKTLRPTVASAAVDIVRNFTVALVETTLALLGMPGRMEENPDIVQEFFHFLEKVSHHFVTVFFQLSQAMLDSLMACAITSLSLPERYSLVASAGFLGSLINRAHGNDELGDNRHFIVQRHGPALMRSLLLGFAGSAPKSTVANLGELFNTLITKYPGESRGWIMQVLYGEDFAQSRVDTQGKEAFVKAVYAPGAGTLKKRREAFWQSDSPHP
;
A
#
# COMPACT_ATOMS: atom_id res chain seq x y z
N MET A 1 -13.77 -5.27 51.52
CA MET A 1 -14.33 -5.92 50.32
C MET A 1 -15.77 -5.47 50.16
N PRO A 2 -16.19 -5.00 48.97
CA PRO A 2 -17.59 -4.73 48.69
C PRO A 2 -18.41 -6.02 48.78
N SER A 3 -19.62 -5.96 49.34
CA SER A 3 -20.46 -7.15 49.56
C SER A 3 -20.97 -7.81 48.27
N PHE A 4 -20.95 -7.10 47.14
CA PHE A 4 -21.41 -7.60 45.84
C PHE A 4 -20.32 -8.34 45.04
N LEU A 5 -19.05 -8.27 45.45
CA LEU A 5 -17.96 -8.99 44.79
C LEU A 5 -17.70 -10.35 45.46
N PRO A 6 -17.24 -11.37 44.70
CA PRO A 6 -16.86 -12.66 45.27
C PRO A 6 -15.80 -12.52 46.36
N THR A 7 -15.94 -13.24 47.47
CA THR A 7 -14.91 -13.33 48.51
C THR A 7 -14.11 -14.61 48.33
N LEU A 8 -12.78 -14.48 48.24
CA LEU A 8 -11.88 -15.61 48.01
C LEU A 8 -11.07 -15.95 49.27
N PRO A 9 -10.76 -17.24 49.51
CA PRO A 9 -9.83 -17.64 50.55
C PRO A 9 -8.46 -16.99 50.38
N THR A 10 -7.82 -16.60 51.49
CA THR A 10 -6.49 -15.96 51.46
C THR A 10 -5.43 -16.84 50.80
N SER A 11 -5.55 -18.17 50.90
CA SER A 11 -4.67 -19.14 50.21
C SER A 11 -4.68 -18.96 48.70
N ASP A 12 -5.86 -18.76 48.13
CA ASP A 12 -6.08 -18.76 46.68
C ASP A 12 -5.59 -17.44 46.08
N VAL A 13 -5.82 -16.33 46.80
CA VAL A 13 -5.27 -15.01 46.48
C VAL A 13 -3.74 -15.05 46.47
N GLN A 14 -3.11 -15.67 47.48
CA GLN A 14 -1.65 -15.79 47.57
C GLN A 14 -1.09 -16.68 46.44
N GLN A 15 -1.76 -17.79 46.13
CA GLN A 15 -1.35 -18.66 45.04
C GLN A 15 -1.41 -17.93 43.68
N ALA A 16 -2.48 -17.18 43.42
CA ALA A 16 -2.61 -16.40 42.20
C ALA A 16 -1.56 -15.28 42.10
N ALA A 17 -1.26 -14.59 43.20
CA ALA A 17 -0.19 -13.60 43.25
C ALA A 17 1.20 -14.22 43.00
N GLN A 18 1.46 -15.43 43.52
CA GLN A 18 2.71 -16.16 43.26
C GLN A 18 2.86 -16.59 41.79
N LEU A 19 1.77 -16.97 41.12
CA LEU A 19 1.79 -17.29 39.69
C LEU A 19 2.18 -16.06 38.86
N ILE A 20 1.63 -14.90 39.18
CA ILE A 20 1.98 -13.63 38.53
C ILE A 20 3.46 -13.29 38.78
N TYR A 21 3.91 -13.40 40.03
CA TYR A 21 5.31 -13.13 40.36
C TYR A 21 6.29 -14.02 39.57
N ARG A 22 5.99 -15.33 39.47
CA ARG A 22 6.81 -16.27 38.70
C ARG A 22 6.86 -15.96 37.20
N SER A 23 5.75 -15.46 36.64
CA SER A 23 5.66 -15.13 35.22
C SER A 23 6.33 -13.81 34.84
N TYR A 24 6.33 -12.81 35.74
CA TYR A 24 6.75 -11.44 35.41
C TYR A 24 8.06 -10.99 36.08
N ASN A 25 8.58 -11.74 37.06
CA ASN A 25 9.88 -11.43 37.64
C ASN A 25 11.01 -11.89 36.70
N PRO A 26 11.93 -11.02 36.25
CA PRO A 26 12.99 -11.38 35.30
C PRO A 26 13.88 -12.55 35.76
N SER A 27 14.17 -12.62 37.06
CA SER A 27 15.00 -13.68 37.63
C SER A 27 14.27 -15.03 37.70
N ALA A 28 12.97 -15.02 37.96
CA ALA A 28 12.15 -16.23 37.97
C ALA A 28 11.80 -16.69 36.54
N ALA A 29 11.47 -15.76 35.65
CA ALA A 29 11.13 -16.04 34.26
C ALA A 29 12.33 -16.58 33.46
N ALA A 30 13.55 -16.11 33.73
CA ALA A 30 14.77 -16.63 33.11
C ALA A 30 15.09 -18.09 33.49
N SER A 31 14.52 -18.59 34.59
CA SER A 31 14.69 -19.98 35.04
C SER A 31 13.64 -20.95 34.46
N LEU A 32 12.65 -20.43 33.73
CA LEU A 32 11.56 -21.20 33.13
C LEU A 32 11.81 -21.45 31.64
N SER A 33 11.39 -22.62 31.14
CA SER A 33 11.40 -22.87 29.70
C SER A 33 10.34 -22.02 28.97
N PRO A 34 10.51 -21.73 27.66
CA PRO A 34 9.53 -20.99 26.88
C PRO A 34 8.12 -21.63 26.88
N GLU A 35 8.04 -22.96 26.98
CA GLU A 35 6.78 -23.71 27.05
C GLU A 35 6.08 -23.53 28.39
N GLU A 36 6.82 -23.56 29.50
CA GLU A 36 6.28 -23.31 30.85
C GLU A 36 5.79 -21.88 31.00
N LEU A 37 6.51 -20.90 30.45
CA LEU A 37 6.09 -19.50 30.46
C LEU A 37 4.77 -19.33 29.68
N ARG A 38 4.64 -19.97 28.51
CA ARG A 38 3.40 -19.95 27.71
C ARG A 38 2.24 -20.60 28.46
N ARG A 39 2.50 -21.71 29.17
CA ARG A 39 1.49 -22.38 30.00
C ARG A 39 1.02 -21.48 31.16
N LEU A 40 1.96 -20.83 31.88
CA LEU A 40 1.62 -19.90 32.96
C LEU A 40 0.79 -18.71 32.46
N GLN A 41 1.14 -18.15 31.30
CA GLN A 41 0.34 -17.09 30.67
C GLN A 41 -1.06 -17.57 30.30
N GLN A 42 -1.20 -18.79 29.78
CA GLN A 42 -2.49 -19.40 29.50
C GLN A 42 -3.32 -19.61 30.78
N ASP A 43 -2.69 -20.09 31.86
CA ASP A 43 -3.35 -20.30 33.15
C ASP A 43 -3.84 -18.96 33.75
N LEU A 44 -3.03 -17.90 33.66
CA LEU A 44 -3.43 -16.55 34.08
C LEU A 44 -4.58 -15.98 33.22
N PHE A 45 -4.58 -16.27 31.92
CA PHE A 45 -5.66 -15.88 31.01
C PHE A 45 -6.97 -16.61 31.36
N GLU A 46 -6.92 -17.91 31.60
CA GLU A 46 -8.08 -18.69 32.03
C GLU A 46 -8.57 -18.26 33.43
N LEU A 47 -7.66 -17.88 34.33
CA LEU A 47 -8.02 -17.30 35.63
C LEU A 47 -8.84 -16.02 35.45
N GLN A 48 -8.43 -15.10 34.57
CA GLN A 48 -9.15 -13.85 34.31
C GLN A 48 -10.55 -14.05 33.70
N LYS A 49 -10.81 -15.13 32.98
CA LYS A 49 -12.15 -15.43 32.42
C LYS A 49 -13.15 -15.86 33.49
N ARG A 50 -12.69 -16.41 34.62
CA ARG A 50 -13.57 -16.91 35.69
C ARG A 50 -14.30 -15.78 36.42
N PRO A 51 -15.57 -15.93 36.82
CA PRO A 51 -16.31 -14.89 37.55
C PRO A 51 -15.66 -14.56 38.90
N GLU A 52 -14.99 -15.53 39.53
CA GLU A 52 -14.25 -15.38 40.79
C GLU A 52 -13.13 -14.35 40.72
N ALA A 53 -12.59 -14.06 39.53
CA ALA A 53 -11.49 -13.11 39.34
C ALA A 53 -11.82 -11.69 39.85
N TRP A 54 -13.10 -11.33 39.92
CA TRP A 54 -13.55 -10.08 40.55
C TRP A 54 -13.11 -9.96 42.01
N GLY A 55 -13.06 -11.08 42.74
CA GLY A 55 -12.58 -11.14 44.12
C GLY A 55 -11.07 -10.96 44.29
N LEU A 56 -10.29 -11.04 43.20
CA LEU A 56 -8.84 -10.83 43.20
C LEU A 56 -8.44 -9.35 43.06
N VAL A 57 -9.36 -8.49 42.62
CA VAL A 57 -9.06 -7.08 42.29
C VAL A 57 -8.51 -6.31 43.50
N VAL A 58 -9.25 -6.26 44.61
CA VAL A 58 -8.83 -5.49 45.80
C VAL A 58 -7.53 -6.02 46.40
N PRO A 59 -7.37 -7.34 46.66
CA PRO A 59 -6.13 -7.87 47.24
C PRO A 59 -4.91 -7.66 46.34
N PHE A 60 -5.11 -7.62 45.02
CA PHE A 60 -4.02 -7.37 44.08
C PHE A 60 -3.63 -5.89 44.04
N LEU A 61 -4.59 -4.96 44.05
CA LEU A 61 -4.32 -3.52 44.10
C LEU A 61 -3.68 -3.08 45.45
N GLU A 62 -3.99 -3.79 46.54
CA GLU A 62 -3.41 -3.57 47.86
C GLU A 62 -2.06 -4.28 48.07
N ASN A 63 -1.65 -5.16 47.14
CA ASN A 63 -0.41 -5.92 47.25
C ASN A 63 0.84 -5.01 47.27
N GLY A 64 1.98 -5.52 47.74
CA GLY A 64 3.26 -4.79 47.72
C GLY A 64 3.95 -4.79 46.36
N GLU A 65 3.70 -5.80 45.52
CA GLU A 65 4.38 -6.02 44.25
C GLU A 65 3.66 -5.31 43.08
N GLU A 66 4.40 -4.52 42.29
CA GLU A 66 3.84 -3.73 41.18
C GLU A 66 3.23 -4.61 40.07
N SER A 67 3.83 -5.77 39.78
CA SER A 67 3.33 -6.72 38.79
C SER A 67 1.95 -7.30 39.16
N VAL A 68 1.73 -7.55 40.45
CA VAL A 68 0.45 -8.03 40.98
C VAL A 68 -0.59 -6.91 40.94
N GLN A 69 -0.21 -5.69 41.32
CA GLN A 69 -1.07 -4.51 41.24
C GLN A 69 -1.54 -4.25 39.80
N PHE A 70 -0.62 -4.34 38.82
CA PHE A 70 -0.95 -4.19 37.41
C PHE A 70 -1.96 -5.25 36.94
N PHE A 71 -1.77 -6.51 37.34
CA PHE A 71 -2.71 -7.58 37.01
C PHE A 71 -4.10 -7.36 37.63
N GLY A 72 -4.16 -6.82 38.86
CA GLY A 72 -5.40 -6.39 39.51
C GLY A 72 -6.15 -5.36 38.66
N ALA A 73 -5.47 -4.28 38.26
CA ALA A 73 -6.04 -3.25 37.40
C ALA A 73 -6.44 -3.80 36.01
N HIS A 74 -5.62 -4.69 35.43
CA HIS A 74 -5.91 -5.32 34.14
C HIS A 74 -7.14 -6.22 34.20
N THR A 75 -7.33 -6.94 35.30
CA THR A 75 -8.48 -7.82 35.50
C THR A 75 -9.78 -7.01 35.47
N VAL A 76 -9.83 -5.84 36.11
CA VAL A 76 -10.99 -4.92 36.03
C VAL A 76 -11.29 -4.55 34.58
N GLN A 77 -10.29 -4.12 33.82
CA GLN A 77 -10.47 -3.76 32.41
C GLN A 77 -11.01 -4.93 31.59
N VAL A 78 -10.38 -6.11 31.67
CA VAL A 78 -10.76 -7.29 30.87
C VAL A 78 -12.19 -7.71 31.18
N LYS A 79 -12.56 -7.73 32.46
CA LYS A 79 -13.91 -8.09 32.89
C LYS A 79 -14.97 -7.14 32.35
N ILE A 80 -14.69 -5.84 32.35
CA ILE A 80 -15.62 -4.83 31.84
C ILE A 80 -15.66 -4.81 30.30
N ALA A 81 -14.52 -5.02 29.65
CA ALA A 81 -14.42 -4.96 28.21
C ALA A 81 -14.96 -6.23 27.52
N ARG A 82 -14.70 -7.42 28.08
CA ARG A 82 -15.01 -8.72 27.43
C ARG A 82 -16.16 -9.49 28.09
N ASP A 83 -16.23 -9.48 29.41
CA ASP A 83 -17.16 -10.33 30.17
C ASP A 83 -18.40 -9.55 30.67
N TRP A 84 -18.68 -8.38 30.09
CA TRP A 84 -19.74 -7.46 30.54
C TRP A 84 -21.12 -8.12 30.61
N ASP A 85 -21.46 -8.93 29.61
CA ASP A 85 -22.77 -9.58 29.51
C ASP A 85 -23.02 -10.61 30.63
N SER A 86 -21.95 -11.09 31.28
CA SER A 86 -22.04 -12.01 32.42
C SER A 86 -22.21 -11.32 33.77
N PHE A 87 -22.07 -9.99 33.83
CA PHE A 87 -22.12 -9.23 35.09
C PHE A 87 -23.58 -8.89 35.49
N PRO A 88 -23.99 -9.06 36.77
CA PRO A 88 -25.34 -8.75 37.22
C PRO A 88 -25.71 -7.27 37.05
N ARG A 89 -26.79 -6.99 36.31
CA ARG A 89 -27.23 -5.61 35.99
C ARG A 89 -27.60 -4.79 37.23
N GLU A 90 -28.06 -5.44 38.30
CA GLU A 90 -28.44 -4.80 39.57
C GLU A 90 -27.26 -4.18 40.34
N HIS A 91 -26.04 -4.72 40.16
CA HIS A 91 -24.83 -4.25 40.84
C HIS A 91 -24.01 -3.27 40.02
N VAL A 92 -24.51 -2.81 38.86
CA VAL A 92 -23.76 -1.89 37.97
C VAL A 92 -23.46 -0.56 38.66
N GLN A 93 -24.39 -0.02 39.45
CA GLN A 93 -24.16 1.21 40.20
C GLN A 93 -23.10 1.02 41.30
N GLU A 94 -23.11 -0.11 41.99
CA GLU A 94 -22.10 -0.46 43.01
C GLU A 94 -20.72 -0.65 42.38
N LEU A 95 -20.64 -1.32 41.23
CA LEU A 95 -19.42 -1.49 40.45
C LEU A 95 -18.83 -0.14 40.03
N ARG A 96 -19.66 0.79 39.56
CA ARG A 96 -19.24 2.15 39.20
C ARG A 96 -18.58 2.85 40.38
N MET A 97 -19.24 2.90 41.53
CA MET A 97 -18.69 3.54 42.72
C MET A 97 -17.39 2.87 43.17
N PHE A 98 -17.35 1.53 43.13
CA PHE A 98 -16.17 0.76 43.47
C PHE A 98 -14.96 1.08 42.58
N VAL A 99 -15.11 1.12 41.26
CA VAL A 99 -13.98 1.40 40.36
C VAL A 99 -13.49 2.84 40.53
N ILE A 100 -14.38 3.81 40.74
CA ILE A 100 -14.01 5.21 41.03
C ILE A 100 -13.23 5.30 42.34
N ASP A 101 -13.74 4.69 43.42
CA ASP A 101 -13.09 4.72 44.74
C ASP A 101 -11.75 3.97 44.73
N ALA A 102 -11.67 2.81 44.07
CA ALA A 102 -10.42 2.06 43.91
C ALA A 102 -9.37 2.90 43.16
N THR A 103 -9.77 3.58 42.09
CA THR A 103 -8.88 4.46 41.33
C THR A 103 -8.43 5.65 42.19
N ALA A 104 -9.34 6.32 42.89
CA ALA A 104 -9.01 7.43 43.77
C ALA A 104 -8.04 7.01 44.89
N ASN A 105 -8.26 5.85 45.50
CA ASN A 105 -7.37 5.31 46.54
C ASN A 105 -5.97 5.02 45.96
N CYS A 106 -5.86 4.44 44.76
CA CYS A 106 -4.57 4.22 44.11
C CYS A 106 -3.83 5.52 43.79
N ILE A 107 -4.56 6.60 43.46
CA ILE A 107 -3.97 7.93 43.26
C ILE A 107 -3.39 8.45 44.58
N VAL A 108 -4.19 8.44 45.65
CA VAL A 108 -3.77 8.94 46.98
C VAL A 108 -2.60 8.13 47.56
N LEU A 109 -2.58 6.81 47.33
CA LEU A 109 -1.48 5.93 47.73
C LEU A 109 -0.21 6.11 46.88
N GLY A 110 -0.22 6.95 45.85
CA GLY A 110 0.93 7.21 45.00
C GLY A 110 1.37 5.98 44.19
N ARG A 111 0.42 5.15 43.72
CA ARG A 111 0.73 3.99 42.86
C ARG A 111 1.33 4.44 41.51
N SER A 112 2.05 3.54 40.85
CA SER A 112 2.80 3.87 39.63
C SER A 112 1.91 4.34 38.47
N LYS A 113 2.48 5.14 37.55
CA LYS A 113 1.75 5.66 36.37
C LYS A 113 1.13 4.54 35.52
N VAL A 114 1.78 3.37 35.42
CA VAL A 114 1.32 2.23 34.63
C VAL A 114 0.03 1.64 35.21
N ILE A 115 -0.06 1.51 36.54
CA ILE A 115 -1.25 1.01 37.24
C ILE A 115 -2.40 2.02 37.10
N LEU A 116 -2.11 3.31 37.32
CA LEU A 116 -3.11 4.37 37.19
C LEU A 116 -3.68 4.44 35.77
N ARG A 117 -2.83 4.41 34.73
CA ARG A 117 -3.27 4.34 33.33
C ARG A 117 -4.22 3.17 33.10
N LYS A 118 -3.91 2.00 33.65
CA LYS A 118 -4.74 0.80 33.49
C LYS A 118 -6.12 0.95 34.16
N LEU A 119 -6.16 1.56 35.35
CA LEU A 119 -7.42 1.86 36.05
C LEU A 119 -8.23 2.94 35.32
N PHE A 120 -7.58 3.97 34.77
CA PHE A 120 -8.23 4.97 33.92
C PHE A 120 -8.87 4.33 32.68
N VAL A 121 -8.15 3.44 31.99
CA VAL A 121 -8.70 2.67 30.86
C VAL A 121 -9.87 1.78 31.28
N ALA A 122 -9.78 1.13 32.45
CA ALA A 122 -10.89 0.33 32.98
C ALA A 122 -12.13 1.17 33.30
N LEU A 123 -11.93 2.38 33.83
CA LEU A 123 -13.00 3.32 34.13
C LEU A 123 -13.63 3.88 32.84
N SER A 124 -12.82 4.20 31.82
CA SER A 124 -13.31 4.58 30.49
C SER A 124 -14.10 3.44 29.83
N SER A 125 -13.61 2.20 29.93
CA SER A 125 -14.33 1.01 29.45
C SER A 125 -15.68 0.86 30.13
N LEU A 126 -15.77 1.13 31.45
CA LEU A 126 -17.03 1.12 32.17
C LEU A 126 -17.97 2.22 31.69
N ALA A 127 -17.47 3.44 31.56
CA ALA A 127 -18.23 4.58 31.05
C ALA A 127 -18.79 4.27 29.65
N ILE A 128 -17.99 3.71 28.75
CA ILE A 128 -18.43 3.29 27.42
C ILE A 128 -19.61 2.31 27.52
N ARG A 129 -19.66 1.43 28.53
CA ARG A 129 -20.74 0.44 28.76
C ARG A 129 -22.00 1.00 29.41
N VAL A 130 -21.95 2.08 30.18
CA VAL A 130 -23.10 2.55 30.98
C VAL A 130 -23.51 4.01 30.76
N ALA A 131 -22.63 4.83 30.18
CA ALA A 131 -22.88 6.24 29.90
C ALA A 131 -23.49 6.43 28.49
N PRO A 132 -24.30 7.49 28.27
CA PRO A 132 -24.77 8.46 29.27
C PRO A 132 -26.02 8.02 30.06
N GLU A 133 -26.72 6.95 29.65
CA GLU A 133 -28.04 6.59 30.17
C GLU A 133 -28.09 6.34 31.69
N GLN A 134 -27.12 5.62 32.23
CA GLN A 134 -27.01 5.32 33.66
C GLN A 134 -25.97 6.20 34.36
N TRP A 135 -25.26 7.04 33.59
CA TRP A 135 -24.21 7.93 34.08
C TRP A 135 -24.08 9.20 33.20
N PRO A 136 -24.99 10.19 33.36
CA PRO A 136 -25.06 11.35 32.48
C PRO A 136 -23.83 12.28 32.56
N ASP A 137 -23.43 12.69 33.76
CA ASP A 137 -22.30 13.62 34.00
C ASP A 137 -21.00 12.90 34.34
N TRP A 138 -20.70 11.81 33.62
CA TRP A 138 -19.68 10.86 34.06
C TRP A 138 -18.26 11.42 34.15
N ILE A 139 -17.89 12.34 33.26
CA ILE A 139 -16.58 12.99 33.27
C ILE A 139 -16.49 13.96 34.45
N SER A 140 -17.41 14.93 34.51
CA SER A 140 -17.43 15.97 35.55
C SER A 140 -17.56 15.40 36.96
N SER A 141 -18.43 14.39 37.15
CA SER A 141 -18.61 13.73 38.46
C SER A 141 -17.38 12.95 38.91
N THR A 142 -16.68 12.26 37.99
CA THR A 142 -15.44 11.55 38.31
C THR A 142 -14.33 12.53 38.67
N VAL A 143 -14.16 13.58 37.86
CA VAL A 143 -13.15 14.62 38.10
C VAL A 143 -13.40 15.30 39.45
N ALA A 144 -14.64 15.66 39.77
CA ALA A 144 -14.99 16.25 41.07
C ALA A 144 -14.64 15.31 42.24
N THR A 145 -14.84 14.00 42.07
CA THR A 145 -14.49 12.99 43.08
C THR A 145 -12.97 12.92 43.28
N PHE A 146 -12.19 12.85 42.20
CA PHE A 146 -10.73 12.86 42.27
C PHE A 146 -10.19 14.15 42.90
N SER A 147 -10.71 15.32 42.51
CA SER A 147 -10.33 16.61 43.10
C SER A 147 -10.63 16.67 44.61
N THR A 148 -11.80 16.20 45.05
CA THR A 148 -12.19 16.20 46.48
C THR A 148 -11.31 15.27 47.32
N ARG A 149 -10.78 14.19 46.71
CA ARG A 149 -9.87 13.25 47.36
C ARG A 149 -8.41 13.73 47.36
N GLY A 150 -8.12 14.91 46.81
CA GLY A 150 -6.78 15.51 46.80
C GLY A 150 -5.88 15.05 45.65
N SER A 151 -6.44 14.55 44.54
CA SER A 151 -5.66 14.22 43.34
C SER A 151 -4.98 15.47 42.77
N SER A 152 -3.73 15.35 42.33
CA SER A 152 -3.02 16.43 41.65
C SER A 152 -3.62 16.72 40.28
N THR A 153 -3.44 17.95 39.80
CA THR A 153 -3.89 18.38 38.46
C THR A 153 -3.30 17.50 37.35
N GLU A 154 -2.04 17.07 37.48
CA GLU A 154 -1.40 16.10 36.56
C GLU A 154 -2.25 14.84 36.36
N LYS A 155 -2.69 14.19 37.45
CA LYS A 155 -3.43 12.92 37.37
C LYS A 155 -4.84 13.07 36.82
N ILE A 156 -5.45 14.23 37.05
CA ILE A 156 -6.76 14.55 36.47
C ILE A 156 -6.62 14.73 34.96
N ILE A 157 -5.57 15.41 34.50
CA ILE A 157 -5.28 15.62 33.08
C ILE A 157 -4.94 14.29 32.39
N ASP A 158 -4.10 13.44 33.00
CA ASP A 158 -3.81 12.08 32.50
C ASP A 158 -5.10 11.27 32.27
N PHE A 159 -6.03 11.33 33.23
CA PHE A 159 -7.33 10.66 33.11
C PHE A 159 -8.17 11.21 31.96
N LEU A 160 -8.24 12.54 31.81
CA LEU A 160 -8.96 13.19 30.73
C LEU A 160 -8.39 12.79 29.35
N ALA A 161 -7.08 12.72 29.20
CA ALA A 161 -6.44 12.28 27.96
C ALA A 161 -6.88 10.85 27.59
N ILE A 162 -6.81 9.92 28.55
CA ILE A 162 -7.17 8.51 28.35
C ILE A 162 -8.66 8.34 28.01
N ILE A 163 -9.55 9.15 28.59
CA ILE A 163 -10.97 9.14 28.22
C ILE A 163 -11.15 9.40 26.72
N ALA A 164 -10.52 10.44 26.18
CA ALA A 164 -10.64 10.80 24.79
C ALA A 164 -10.08 9.71 23.86
N GLU A 165 -8.91 9.15 24.20
CA GLU A 165 -8.28 8.04 23.46
C GLU A 165 -9.16 6.78 23.42
N GLU A 166 -9.72 6.37 24.56
CA GLU A 166 -10.53 5.15 24.68
C GLU A 166 -11.88 5.29 23.96
N VAL A 167 -12.55 6.44 24.06
CA VAL A 167 -13.81 6.67 23.36
C VAL A 167 -13.59 6.76 21.85
N HIS A 168 -12.47 7.35 21.41
CA HIS A 168 -12.14 7.45 19.99
C HIS A 168 -11.86 6.08 19.36
N SER A 169 -11.08 5.24 20.06
CA SER A 169 -10.63 3.92 19.62
C SER A 169 -11.66 2.79 19.77
N ALA A 170 -12.71 2.98 20.58
CA ALA A 170 -13.73 1.97 20.79
C ALA A 170 -14.53 1.63 19.52
N ASP A 171 -14.63 0.33 19.19
CA ASP A 171 -15.49 -0.20 18.11
C ASP A 171 -16.95 -0.19 18.58
N LEU A 172 -17.58 0.99 18.48
CA LEU A 172 -18.95 1.24 18.91
C LEU A 172 -19.87 1.47 17.73
N ILE A 173 -21.13 1.10 17.93
CA ILE A 173 -22.24 1.44 17.04
C ILE A 173 -22.35 2.97 16.90
N GLN A 174 -22.66 3.45 15.70
CA GLN A 174 -22.69 4.88 15.38
C GLN A 174 -23.55 5.70 16.33
N GLN A 175 -24.75 5.23 16.71
CA GLN A 175 -25.61 5.96 17.64
C GLN A 175 -24.96 6.12 19.03
N ARG A 176 -24.37 5.04 19.57
CA ARG A 176 -23.69 5.08 20.86
C ARG A 176 -22.43 5.95 20.81
N LYS A 177 -21.67 5.88 19.72
CA LYS A 177 -20.51 6.74 19.47
C LYS A 177 -20.92 8.22 19.45
N THR A 178 -22.03 8.55 18.78
CA THR A 178 -22.58 9.91 18.77
C THR A 178 -22.95 10.38 20.17
N LEU A 179 -23.63 9.55 20.99
CA LEU A 179 -24.00 9.91 22.36
C LEU A 179 -22.76 10.19 23.24
N LEU A 180 -21.74 9.33 23.20
CA LEU A 180 -20.51 9.55 23.97
C LEU A 180 -19.72 10.77 23.49
N ASN A 181 -19.71 11.03 22.17
CA ASN A 181 -19.09 12.24 21.62
C ASN A 181 -19.80 13.51 22.09
N VAL A 182 -21.11 13.49 22.33
CA VAL A 182 -21.82 14.61 22.95
C VAL A 182 -21.33 14.82 24.39
N SER A 183 -21.23 13.76 25.19
CA SER A 183 -20.68 13.86 26.56
C SER A 183 -19.25 14.40 26.59
N LEU A 184 -18.41 14.03 25.63
CA LEU A 184 -17.06 14.61 25.49
C LEU A 184 -17.15 16.11 25.18
N ARG A 185 -17.96 16.52 24.22
CA ARG A 185 -18.13 17.95 23.88
C ARG A 185 -18.62 18.78 25.07
N ASP A 186 -19.52 18.23 25.88
CA ASP A 186 -20.02 18.90 27.09
C ASP A 186 -18.91 19.10 28.15
N ALA A 187 -17.87 18.25 28.15
CA ALA A 187 -16.73 18.34 29.06
C ALA A 187 -15.58 19.25 28.55
N VAL A 188 -15.65 19.76 27.31
CA VAL A 188 -14.59 20.60 26.73
C VAL A 188 -14.22 21.82 27.61
N PRO A 189 -15.17 22.58 28.20
CA PRO A 189 -14.82 23.72 29.05
C PRO A 189 -13.95 23.33 30.26
N LEU A 190 -14.23 22.16 30.87
CA LEU A 190 -13.45 21.64 32.00
C LEU A 190 -12.03 21.27 31.57
N VAL A 191 -11.88 20.65 30.40
CA VAL A 191 -10.59 20.27 29.83
C VAL A 191 -9.76 21.49 29.49
N LEU A 192 -10.35 22.49 28.83
CA LEU A 192 -9.68 23.75 28.48
C LEU A 192 -9.20 24.50 29.72
N GLN A 193 -10.02 24.54 30.78
CA GLN A 193 -9.62 25.16 32.04
C GLN A 193 -8.41 24.45 32.67
N ALA A 194 -8.41 23.11 32.68
CA ALA A 194 -7.31 22.32 33.23
C ALA A 194 -6.01 22.49 32.43
N ILE A 195 -6.10 22.51 31.09
CA ILE A 195 -4.95 22.75 30.20
C ILE A 195 -4.43 24.17 30.39
N THR A 196 -5.29 25.19 30.31
CA THR A 196 -4.89 26.61 30.44
C THR A 196 -4.21 26.89 31.78
N ALA A 197 -4.73 26.32 32.88
CA ALA A 197 -4.11 26.43 34.20
C ALA A 197 -2.73 25.77 34.27
N SER A 198 -2.45 24.80 33.41
CA SER A 198 -1.20 24.03 33.37
C SER A 198 -0.17 24.58 32.41
N LEU A 199 -0.56 25.32 31.36
CA LEU A 199 0.35 25.93 30.38
C LEU A 199 1.01 27.23 30.89
N ASN A 200 1.19 27.37 32.20
CA ASN A 200 1.84 28.54 32.79
C ASN A 200 3.34 28.25 33.05
N PRO A 201 4.24 29.25 32.93
CA PRO A 201 5.68 29.04 33.09
C PRO A 201 6.12 28.71 34.54
N SER A 202 5.21 28.80 35.51
CA SER A 202 5.45 28.42 36.92
C SER A 202 4.95 27.01 37.26
N ALA A 203 4.35 26.29 36.30
CA ALA A 203 3.82 24.95 36.50
C ALA A 203 4.95 23.92 36.52
N GLU A 204 4.72 22.79 37.20
CA GLU A 204 5.65 21.68 37.19
C GLU A 204 5.76 21.09 35.78
N GLU A 205 6.97 20.73 35.36
CA GLU A 205 7.24 20.17 34.03
C GLU A 205 6.29 19.02 33.65
N ARG A 206 6.14 18.03 34.55
CA ARG A 206 5.25 16.88 34.35
C ARG A 206 3.78 17.27 34.13
N GLN A 207 3.34 18.36 34.76
CA GLN A 207 1.99 18.86 34.58
C GLN A 207 1.81 19.48 33.19
N VAL A 208 2.82 20.19 32.68
CA VAL A 208 2.84 20.73 31.31
C VAL A 208 2.83 19.60 30.29
N GLU A 209 3.67 18.57 30.47
CA GLU A 209 3.70 17.38 29.58
C GLU A 209 2.32 16.73 29.48
N SER A 210 1.69 16.49 30.63
CA SER A 210 0.35 15.88 30.69
C SER A 210 -0.70 16.77 30.00
N ALA A 211 -0.60 18.10 30.17
CA ALA A 211 -1.50 19.06 29.54
C ALA A 211 -1.37 19.08 28.00
N LEU A 212 -0.15 18.98 27.47
CA LEU A 212 0.09 18.92 26.03
C LEU A 212 -0.43 17.61 25.43
N HIS A 213 -0.20 16.46 26.07
CA HIS A 213 -0.79 15.19 25.63
C HIS A 213 -2.32 15.19 25.70
N CYS A 214 -2.90 15.77 26.75
CA CYS A 214 -4.34 15.91 26.86
C CYS A 214 -4.91 16.83 25.78
N LEU A 215 -4.22 17.92 25.44
CA LEU A 215 -4.61 18.77 24.31
C LEU A 215 -4.68 17.95 23.02
N GLU A 216 -3.62 17.21 22.68
CA GLU A 216 -3.57 16.35 21.47
C GLU A 216 -4.74 15.35 21.43
N ALA A 217 -5.00 14.65 22.54
CA ALA A 217 -6.09 13.68 22.63
C ALA A 217 -7.49 14.29 22.43
N TRP A 218 -7.66 15.57 22.80
CA TRP A 218 -8.96 16.26 22.77
C TRP A 218 -9.21 17.10 21.50
N LEU A 219 -8.24 17.26 20.60
CA LEU A 219 -8.34 18.14 19.42
C LEU A 219 -9.58 17.86 18.56
N ALA A 220 -9.99 16.60 18.40
CA ALA A 220 -11.17 16.23 17.60
C ALA A 220 -12.51 16.71 18.20
N PHE A 221 -12.52 17.11 19.48
CA PHE A 221 -13.71 17.49 20.23
C PHE A 221 -13.76 19.01 20.53
N ILE A 222 -12.63 19.71 20.48
CA ILE A 222 -12.52 21.14 20.79
C ILE A 222 -12.94 22.00 19.58
N PRO A 223 -13.87 22.96 19.74
CA PRO A 223 -14.20 23.93 18.69
C PRO A 223 -13.03 24.89 18.38
N ALA A 224 -12.95 25.36 17.13
CA ALA A 224 -11.90 26.28 16.69
C ALA A 224 -11.84 27.60 17.49
N SER A 225 -12.98 28.13 17.92
CA SER A 225 -13.04 29.35 18.74
C SER A 225 -12.28 29.22 20.05
N ASP A 226 -12.39 28.04 20.66
CA ASP A 226 -11.87 27.78 21.98
C ASP A 226 -10.38 27.42 21.90
N LEU A 227 -9.98 26.75 20.82
CA LEU A 227 -8.58 26.42 20.54
C LEU A 227 -7.73 27.68 20.34
N ASN A 228 -8.29 28.77 19.79
CA ASN A 228 -7.59 30.06 19.66
C ASN A 228 -7.04 30.58 21.00
N SER A 229 -7.72 30.30 22.11
CA SER A 229 -7.30 30.76 23.45
C SER A 229 -6.02 30.07 23.95
N LEU A 230 -5.71 28.88 23.42
CA LEU A 230 -4.55 28.08 23.80
C LEU A 230 -3.31 28.38 22.95
N ILE A 231 -3.49 28.95 21.76
CA ILE A 231 -2.39 29.16 20.81
C ILE A 231 -1.32 30.08 21.41
N GLN A 232 -1.69 31.25 21.91
CA GLN A 232 -0.70 32.19 22.47
C GLN A 232 0.08 31.61 23.68
N PRO A 233 -0.56 30.95 24.66
CA PRO A 233 0.16 30.20 25.69
C PRO A 233 1.16 29.16 25.15
N LEU A 234 0.79 28.40 24.12
CA LEU A 234 1.68 27.40 23.51
C LEU A 234 2.92 28.05 22.88
N PHE A 235 2.81 29.22 22.28
CA PHE A 235 3.96 29.95 21.75
C PHE A 235 4.99 30.32 22.83
N ALA A 236 4.57 30.52 24.08
CA ALA A 236 5.51 30.76 25.18
C ALA A 236 6.36 29.52 25.51
N LEU A 237 5.87 28.32 25.17
CA LEU A 237 6.58 27.04 25.35
C LEU A 237 7.45 26.67 24.14
N LEU A 238 7.27 27.34 22.99
CA LEU A 238 8.10 27.19 21.79
C LEU A 238 9.46 27.90 21.92
N ASN A 239 10.15 27.72 23.05
CA ASN A 239 11.49 28.24 23.26
C ASN A 239 12.49 27.08 23.18
N PRO A 240 13.44 27.07 22.23
CA PRO A 240 14.42 25.99 22.07
C PRO A 240 15.29 25.72 23.31
N SER A 241 15.37 26.67 24.25
CA SER A 241 16.10 26.49 25.52
C SER A 241 15.30 25.78 26.62
N MET A 242 14.00 25.52 26.40
CA MET A 242 13.11 24.89 27.38
C MET A 242 13.02 23.38 27.13
N PRO A 243 12.97 22.53 28.17
CA PRO A 243 12.87 21.08 27.99
C PRO A 243 11.53 20.65 27.37
N GLN A 244 10.47 21.45 27.50
CA GLN A 244 9.16 21.17 26.91
C GLN A 244 9.08 21.52 25.41
N PHE A 245 10.17 21.98 24.78
CA PHE A 245 10.17 22.43 23.38
C PHE A 245 9.66 21.36 22.41
N SER A 246 10.13 20.12 22.55
CA SER A 246 9.74 18.99 21.68
C SER A 246 8.24 18.68 21.78
N LEU A 247 7.70 18.65 23.00
CA LEU A 247 6.28 18.40 23.26
C LEU A 247 5.40 19.57 22.79
N ALA A 248 5.86 20.82 22.98
CA ALA A 248 5.13 21.99 22.51
C ALA A 248 5.03 22.02 20.98
N VAL A 249 6.09 21.60 20.27
CA VAL A 249 6.06 21.43 18.82
C VAL A 249 5.14 20.30 18.38
N SER A 250 5.14 19.16 19.07
CA SER A 250 4.19 18.06 18.80
C SER A 250 2.73 18.53 18.91
N ALA A 251 2.41 19.24 19.98
CA ALA A 251 1.07 19.80 20.19
C ALA A 251 0.72 20.83 19.11
N MET A 252 1.66 21.70 18.73
CA MET A 252 1.46 22.69 17.67
C MET A 252 1.21 22.02 16.30
N ASN A 253 2.00 20.99 15.94
CA ASN A 253 1.79 20.22 14.70
C ASN A 253 0.45 19.49 14.69
N SER A 254 0.02 18.99 15.85
CA SER A 254 -1.31 18.38 16.00
C SER A 254 -2.43 19.41 15.78
N ILE A 255 -2.26 20.65 16.25
CA ILE A 255 -3.19 21.76 15.97
C ILE A 255 -3.21 22.10 14.48
N LEU A 256 -2.04 22.22 13.84
CA LEU A 256 -1.93 22.48 12.40
C LEU A 256 -2.61 21.38 11.57
N SER A 257 -2.58 20.14 12.04
CA SER A 257 -3.24 19.00 11.37
C SER A 257 -4.72 18.83 11.73
N SER A 258 -5.25 19.64 12.65
CA SER A 258 -6.61 19.50 13.15
C SER A 258 -7.67 19.94 12.13
N THR A 259 -8.86 19.34 12.19
CA THR A 259 -10.00 19.75 11.34
C THR A 259 -10.45 21.19 11.59
N ALA A 260 -10.13 21.76 12.76
CA ALA A 260 -10.46 23.13 13.12
C ALA A 260 -9.67 24.16 12.29
N TYR A 261 -8.44 23.82 11.90
CA TYR A 261 -7.55 24.69 11.13
C TYR A 261 -7.19 24.12 9.74
N SER A 262 -7.72 22.97 9.36
CA SER A 262 -7.41 22.33 8.08
C SER A 262 -7.53 23.28 6.88
N LYS A 263 -6.65 23.10 5.88
CA LYS A 263 -6.57 23.92 4.66
C LYS A 263 -6.17 25.38 4.92
N GLY A 264 -5.16 25.61 5.76
CA GLY A 264 -4.58 26.93 5.96
C GLY A 264 -5.48 27.93 6.71
N ALA A 265 -6.49 27.45 7.42
CA ALA A 265 -7.36 28.32 8.21
C ALA A 265 -6.60 28.92 9.41
N GLY A 266 -6.99 30.11 9.84
CA GLY A 266 -6.34 30.77 10.97
C GLY A 266 -4.99 31.43 10.66
N SER A 267 -4.79 31.91 9.43
CA SER A 267 -3.52 32.53 8.98
C SER A 267 -2.98 33.62 9.93
N ARG A 268 -3.83 34.44 10.54
CA ARG A 268 -3.42 35.50 11.48
C ARG A 268 -3.05 34.99 12.87
N VAL A 269 -3.51 33.79 13.26
CA VAL A 269 -3.34 33.24 14.61
C VAL A 269 -2.26 32.15 14.64
N LEU A 270 -2.08 31.41 13.54
CA LEU A 270 -1.09 30.33 13.41
C LEU A 270 0.01 30.70 12.41
N THR A 271 -0.33 30.88 11.13
CA THR A 271 0.66 31.01 10.04
C THR A 271 1.57 32.23 10.19
N GLU A 272 1.02 33.45 10.28
CA GLU A 272 1.80 34.68 10.40
C GLU A 272 2.64 34.71 11.71
N PRO A 273 2.10 34.33 12.89
CA PRO A 273 2.91 34.17 14.10
C PRO A 273 4.03 33.12 13.98
N LEU A 274 3.76 31.93 13.42
CA LEU A 274 4.80 30.91 13.23
C LEU A 274 5.90 31.39 12.27
N LEU A 275 5.54 32.08 11.18
CA LEU A 275 6.50 32.68 10.26
C LEU A 275 7.41 33.72 10.94
N LEU A 276 6.86 34.54 11.84
CA LEU A 276 7.65 35.46 12.67
C LEU A 276 8.59 34.72 13.63
N TRP A 277 8.08 33.65 14.25
CA TRP A 277 8.87 32.82 15.17
C TRP A 277 10.03 32.14 14.43
N PHE A 278 9.79 31.57 13.24
CA PHE A 278 10.82 30.98 12.39
C PHE A 278 11.89 31.98 11.98
N ALA A 279 11.50 33.20 11.60
CA ALA A 279 12.47 34.23 11.22
C ALA A 279 13.42 34.62 12.36
N GLN A 280 12.99 34.47 13.62
CA GLN A 280 13.84 34.71 14.79
C GLN A 280 14.70 33.50 15.16
N TRP A 281 14.08 32.32 15.33
CA TRP A 281 14.72 31.14 15.94
C TRP A 281 15.28 30.14 14.93
N GLY A 282 14.78 30.13 13.69
CA GLY A 282 15.19 29.19 12.66
C GLY A 282 16.65 29.34 12.24
N PRO A 283 17.11 30.53 11.81
CA PRO A 283 18.49 30.73 11.33
C PRO A 283 19.60 30.27 12.29
N PRO A 284 19.58 30.59 13.61
CA PRO A 284 20.63 30.14 14.51
C PRO A 284 20.65 28.62 14.70
N ILE A 285 19.48 27.96 14.76
CA ILE A 285 19.40 26.50 14.90
C ILE A 285 19.95 25.81 13.64
N VAL A 286 19.53 26.28 12.46
CA VAL A 286 20.00 25.73 11.18
C VAL A 286 21.51 25.94 10.99
N ALA A 287 22.03 27.11 11.40
CA ALA A 287 23.46 27.38 11.35
C ALA A 287 24.26 26.43 12.27
N GLN A 288 23.76 26.14 13.46
CA GLN A 288 24.36 25.17 14.37
C GLN A 288 24.31 23.75 13.79
N ALA A 289 23.15 23.34 13.25
CA ALA A 289 22.96 22.03 12.63
C ALA A 289 23.88 21.83 11.42
N SER A 290 24.11 22.87 10.63
CA SER A 290 25.00 22.82 9.46
C SER A 290 26.48 22.71 9.85
N LEU A 291 26.87 23.16 11.05
CA LEU A 291 28.27 23.11 11.49
C LEU A 291 28.60 21.83 12.26
N ASN A 292 27.69 21.39 13.14
CA ASN A 292 27.96 20.31 14.10
C ASN A 292 27.13 19.03 13.84
N GLY A 293 26.27 19.03 12.82
CA GLY A 293 25.22 18.03 12.63
C GLY A 293 23.94 18.41 13.38
N PRO A 294 22.78 17.85 12.97
CA PRO A 294 21.49 18.15 13.59
C PRO A 294 21.44 17.63 15.04
N ASP A 295 21.00 18.49 15.95
CA ASP A 295 20.64 18.12 17.32
C ASP A 295 19.12 17.98 17.47
N GLU A 296 18.65 17.62 18.66
CA GLU A 296 17.21 17.47 18.93
C GLU A 296 16.41 18.74 18.60
N SER A 297 17.00 19.93 18.80
CA SER A 297 16.35 21.20 18.47
C SER A 297 16.18 21.39 16.97
N ALA A 298 17.18 20.98 16.17
CA ALA A 298 17.10 21.00 14.71
C ALA A 298 16.04 20.02 14.18
N THR A 299 16.00 18.79 14.70
CA THR A 299 14.99 17.78 14.31
C THR A 299 13.58 18.27 14.64
N VAL A 300 13.38 18.83 15.84
CA VAL A 300 12.09 19.37 16.28
C VAL A 300 11.69 20.59 15.46
N LEU A 301 12.62 21.50 15.15
CA LEU A 301 12.38 22.64 14.27
C LEU A 301 11.95 22.19 12.87
N CYS A 302 12.64 21.19 12.29
CA CYS A 302 12.31 20.62 10.99
C CYS A 302 10.86 20.09 10.96
N LYS A 303 10.45 19.35 12.01
CA LYS A 303 9.07 18.87 12.17
C LYS A 303 8.05 20.01 12.17
N LEU A 304 8.34 21.12 12.85
CA LEU A 304 7.43 22.28 12.89
C LEU A 304 7.35 22.99 11.53
N LEU A 305 8.49 23.10 10.82
CA LEU A 305 8.54 23.69 9.48
C LEU A 305 7.71 22.89 8.49
N VAL A 306 7.90 21.56 8.45
CA VAL A 306 7.14 20.66 7.58
C VAL A 306 5.65 20.73 7.92
N GLY A 307 5.30 20.68 9.21
CA GLY A 307 3.90 20.79 9.66
C GLY A 307 3.24 22.11 9.25
N LEU A 308 3.96 23.24 9.30
CA LEU A 308 3.42 24.51 8.78
C LEU A 308 3.30 24.50 7.26
N GLY A 309 4.28 23.92 6.57
CA GLY A 309 4.30 23.78 5.12
C GLY A 309 3.08 23.03 4.59
N ASP A 310 2.75 21.89 5.20
CA ASP A 310 1.59 21.07 4.86
C ASP A 310 0.27 21.79 5.18
N HIS A 311 0.21 22.50 6.31
CA HIS A 311 -0.99 23.24 6.69
C HIS A 311 -1.25 24.48 5.82
N SER A 312 -0.22 25.24 5.47
CA SER A 312 -0.34 26.60 4.90
C SER A 312 0.21 26.73 3.48
N SER A 313 0.34 25.65 2.72
CA SER A 313 0.94 25.66 1.37
C SER A 313 0.34 26.75 0.47
N GLU A 314 -0.99 26.90 0.48
CA GLU A 314 -1.71 27.89 -0.32
C GLU A 314 -1.33 29.33 0.07
N TYR A 315 -1.28 29.59 1.38
CA TYR A 315 -0.85 30.89 1.91
C TYR A 315 0.61 31.19 1.53
N LEU A 316 1.50 30.20 1.60
CA LEU A 316 2.90 30.35 1.22
C LEU A 316 3.02 30.69 -0.27
N ALA A 317 2.31 29.97 -1.14
CA ALA A 317 2.31 30.20 -2.58
C ALA A 317 1.79 31.62 -2.93
N GLN A 318 0.61 32.00 -2.43
CA GLN A 318 0.00 33.31 -2.69
C GLN A 318 0.87 34.50 -2.25
N ASN A 319 1.69 34.31 -1.21
CA ASN A 319 2.41 35.40 -0.55
C ASN A 319 3.92 35.39 -0.77
N ILE A 320 4.48 34.45 -1.56
CA ILE A 320 5.93 34.34 -1.82
C ILE A 320 6.55 35.61 -2.45
N ALA A 321 5.75 36.37 -3.21
CA ALA A 321 6.13 37.63 -3.84
C ALA A 321 5.30 38.84 -3.36
N CYS A 322 4.47 38.67 -2.32
CA CYS A 322 3.58 39.71 -1.81
C CYS A 322 4.31 40.72 -0.90
N THR A 323 4.28 42.00 -1.26
CA THR A 323 4.96 43.09 -0.51
C THR A 323 4.15 43.67 0.65
N ARG A 324 2.92 43.18 0.89
CA ARG A 324 2.12 43.61 2.04
C ARG A 324 2.79 43.22 3.35
N SER A 325 2.70 44.10 4.35
CA SER A 325 3.09 43.77 5.73
C SER A 325 2.14 42.74 6.33
N ILE A 326 2.67 41.90 7.21
CA ILE A 326 1.86 40.99 8.04
C ILE A 326 0.96 41.76 9.02
N ASN A 327 -0.09 41.10 9.51
CA ASN A 327 -0.99 41.65 10.52
C ASN A 327 -1.43 40.55 11.50
N PRO A 328 -0.49 39.98 12.28
CA PRO A 328 -0.77 38.83 13.12
C PRO A 328 -1.68 39.21 14.30
N ALA A 329 -2.41 38.24 14.83
CA ALA A 329 -3.30 38.43 15.98
C ALA A 329 -2.53 38.78 17.27
N PHE A 330 -1.29 38.30 17.39
CA PHE A 330 -0.34 38.62 18.45
C PHE A 330 1.08 38.47 17.91
N ASN A 331 2.07 39.07 18.59
CA ASN A 331 3.48 38.91 18.24
C ASN A 331 4.12 37.86 19.17
N PRO A 332 4.58 36.70 18.67
CA PRO A 332 5.21 35.68 19.50
C PRO A 332 6.65 36.02 19.90
N VAL A 333 7.22 37.08 19.30
CA VAL A 333 8.61 37.51 19.49
C VAL A 333 8.65 38.88 20.14
N SER A 334 9.53 39.05 21.13
CA SER A 334 9.85 40.36 21.71
C SER A 334 10.67 41.19 20.71
N ALA A 335 10.03 41.78 19.70
CA ALA A 335 10.71 42.63 18.72
C ALA A 335 11.06 44.00 19.32
N PRO A 336 12.23 44.59 18.96
CA PRO A 336 12.54 45.97 19.32
C PRO A 336 11.55 46.93 18.62
N SER A 337 11.00 47.87 19.39
CA SER A 337 9.88 48.77 19.07
C SER A 337 10.11 49.77 17.92
N SER A 338 11.20 49.64 17.16
CA SER A 338 11.64 50.61 16.13
C SER A 338 11.82 50.03 14.72
N SER A 339 11.36 48.81 14.43
CA SER A 339 11.45 48.21 13.08
C SER A 339 10.11 48.26 12.34
N THR A 340 10.14 48.59 11.06
CA THR A 340 8.98 48.43 10.15
C THR A 340 8.58 46.96 10.09
N PRO A 341 7.27 46.61 10.14
CA PRO A 341 6.84 45.22 10.12
C PRO A 341 7.29 44.53 8.82
N PRO A 342 7.83 43.30 8.90
CA PRO A 342 8.31 42.58 7.71
C PRO A 342 7.16 42.32 6.73
N THR A 343 7.50 42.23 5.45
CA THR A 343 6.53 41.87 4.42
C THR A 343 6.25 40.37 4.45
N ARG A 344 5.10 39.96 3.92
CA ARG A 344 4.74 38.54 3.79
C ARG A 344 5.76 37.79 2.93
N ALA A 345 6.18 38.37 1.81
CA ALA A 345 7.23 37.81 0.96
C ALA A 345 8.54 37.56 1.72
N GLN A 346 8.99 38.51 2.54
CA GLN A 346 10.24 38.34 3.31
C GLN A 346 10.16 37.14 4.26
N LEU A 347 9.05 36.96 4.96
CA LEU A 347 8.87 35.85 5.89
C LEU A 347 8.67 34.51 5.17
N VAL A 348 7.89 34.48 4.09
CA VAL A 348 7.70 33.27 3.28
C VAL A 348 9.02 32.84 2.64
N GLN A 349 9.80 33.78 2.09
CA GLN A 349 11.12 33.45 1.51
C GLN A 349 12.11 33.01 2.58
N ASN A 350 12.05 33.56 3.80
CA ASN A 350 12.83 33.06 4.93
C ASN A 350 12.44 31.62 5.28
N PHE A 351 11.14 31.31 5.33
CA PHE A 351 10.64 29.95 5.52
C PHE A 351 11.15 28.99 4.43
N MET A 352 11.05 29.38 3.16
CA MET A 352 11.58 28.57 2.04
C MET A 352 13.08 28.35 2.15
N GLN A 353 13.82 29.37 2.60
CA GLN A 353 15.26 29.25 2.82
C GLN A 353 15.59 28.27 3.96
N LEU A 354 14.83 28.27 5.05
CA LEU A 354 14.99 27.30 6.13
C LEU A 354 14.70 25.87 5.65
N MET A 355 13.60 25.68 4.91
CA MET A 355 13.28 24.38 4.29
C MET A 355 14.39 23.91 3.34
N LEU A 356 14.93 24.80 2.50
CA LEU A 356 16.07 24.50 1.63
C LEU A 356 17.32 24.12 2.42
N SER A 357 17.60 24.82 3.52
CA SER A 357 18.77 24.52 4.36
C SER A 357 18.67 23.16 5.05
N PHE A 358 17.47 22.73 5.46
CA PHE A 358 17.24 21.36 5.95
C PHE A 358 17.39 20.32 4.83
N ALA A 359 16.82 20.58 3.65
CA ALA A 359 16.99 19.72 2.47
C ALA A 359 18.46 19.62 2.04
N SER A 360 19.27 20.65 2.28
CA SER A 360 20.69 20.73 1.93
C SER A 360 21.64 20.48 3.11
N LEU A 361 21.17 19.85 4.20
CA LEU A 361 22.03 19.61 5.37
C LEU A 361 23.29 18.82 4.96
N PRO A 362 24.48 19.21 5.48
CA PRO A 362 25.72 18.51 5.19
C PRO A 362 25.69 17.11 5.79
N GLY A 363 26.39 16.17 5.14
CA GLY A 363 26.42 14.77 5.52
C GLY A 363 25.47 13.90 4.68
N PHE A 364 25.50 12.60 4.96
CA PHE A 364 24.76 11.57 4.24
C PHE A 364 23.52 11.13 5.02
N TYR A 365 22.40 11.02 4.31
CA TYR A 365 21.14 10.55 4.88
C TYR A 365 21.27 9.13 5.43
N GLY A 366 20.68 8.89 6.61
CA GLY A 366 20.69 7.59 7.30
C GLY A 366 22.02 7.26 7.99
N VAL A 367 22.98 8.19 7.98
CA VAL A 367 24.27 8.10 8.66
C VAL A 367 24.50 9.32 9.54
N ASP A 368 24.48 10.52 8.95
CA ASP A 368 24.79 11.78 9.64
C ASP A 368 23.52 12.56 10.02
N GLU A 369 22.46 12.44 9.22
CA GLU A 369 21.20 13.17 9.40
C GLU A 369 20.01 12.39 8.80
N GLU A 370 18.79 12.73 9.22
CA GLU A 370 17.54 12.19 8.66
C GLU A 370 16.55 13.32 8.26
N GLU A 371 16.83 14.56 8.62
CA GLU A 371 15.97 15.72 8.47
C GLU A 371 15.74 16.14 7.00
N SER A 372 16.69 15.89 6.11
CA SER A 372 16.55 16.25 4.70
C SER A 372 15.40 15.50 4.02
N GLU A 373 15.13 14.25 4.40
CA GLU A 373 14.00 13.44 3.89
C GLU A 373 12.66 14.01 4.34
N MET A 374 12.58 14.48 5.59
CA MET A 374 11.36 15.05 6.17
C MET A 374 10.82 16.23 5.35
N THR A 375 11.70 16.95 4.63
CA THR A 375 11.33 18.09 3.81
C THR A 375 10.76 17.73 2.43
N LEU A 376 10.97 16.49 1.95
CA LEU A 376 10.65 16.10 0.56
C LEU A 376 9.14 16.14 0.29
N GLY A 377 8.32 15.67 1.24
CA GLY A 377 6.85 15.68 1.12
C GLY A 377 6.27 17.09 0.91
N PHE A 378 6.87 18.10 1.55
CA PHE A 378 6.46 19.50 1.36
C PHE A 378 6.72 19.97 -0.07
N TRP A 379 7.89 19.69 -0.65
CA TRP A 379 8.22 20.13 -2.02
C TRP A 379 7.30 19.51 -3.06
N TYR A 380 6.88 18.25 -2.85
CA TYR A 380 5.84 17.62 -3.66
C TYR A 380 4.52 18.39 -3.59
N ALA A 381 3.98 18.59 -2.39
CA ALA A 381 2.68 19.24 -2.19
C ALA A 381 2.69 20.73 -2.59
N PHE A 382 3.82 21.41 -2.38
CA PHE A 382 3.97 22.81 -2.73
C PHE A 382 3.99 23.02 -4.25
N GLN A 383 4.55 22.09 -5.03
CA GLN A 383 4.46 22.14 -6.48
C GLN A 383 3.02 22.06 -6.94
N ASP A 384 2.22 21.11 -6.43
CA ASP A 384 0.80 21.00 -6.81
C ASP A 384 0.04 22.29 -6.49
N THR A 385 0.25 22.81 -5.28
CA THR A 385 -0.39 24.04 -4.79
C THR A 385 -0.08 25.27 -5.67
N LEU A 386 1.14 25.39 -6.20
CA LEU A 386 1.54 26.53 -7.04
C LEU A 386 0.71 26.62 -8.35
N TRP A 387 0.10 25.53 -8.82
CA TRP A 387 -0.67 25.47 -10.05
C TRP A 387 -2.15 25.77 -9.81
N ASP A 388 -2.63 25.49 -8.59
CA ASP A 388 -4.02 25.71 -8.19
C ASP A 388 -4.28 27.14 -7.67
N VAL A 389 -3.24 27.84 -7.23
CA VAL A 389 -3.36 29.16 -6.60
C VAL A 389 -3.56 30.28 -7.64
N GLU A 390 -4.68 30.99 -7.51
CA GLU A 390 -4.97 32.21 -8.29
C GLU A 390 -4.42 33.46 -7.58
N VAL A 391 -3.59 34.25 -8.27
CA VAL A 391 -3.09 35.54 -7.75
C VAL A 391 -3.75 36.69 -8.54
N PRO A 392 -4.45 37.63 -7.87
CA PRO A 392 -5.11 38.73 -8.59
C PRO A 392 -4.11 39.60 -9.38
N ALA A 393 -4.23 39.61 -10.70
CA ALA A 393 -3.30 40.30 -11.61
C ALA A 393 -3.24 41.83 -11.44
N GLU A 394 -4.29 42.46 -10.88
CA GLU A 394 -4.41 43.91 -10.71
C GLU A 394 -3.91 44.43 -9.35
N ASP A 395 -3.38 43.56 -8.49
CA ASP A 395 -3.00 43.94 -7.13
C ASP A 395 -1.60 44.56 -7.08
N GLN A 396 -1.52 45.85 -6.75
CA GLN A 396 -0.26 46.61 -6.61
C GLN A 396 0.68 46.05 -5.52
N ALA A 397 0.21 45.09 -4.73
CA ALA A 397 1.00 44.39 -3.73
C ALA A 397 2.12 43.49 -4.30
N TYR A 398 2.13 43.20 -5.61
CA TYR A 398 3.10 42.28 -6.23
C TYR A 398 4.16 43.05 -7.05
N GLN A 399 5.44 42.67 -6.90
CA GLN A 399 6.58 43.40 -7.51
C GLN A 399 6.62 43.31 -9.05
N SER A 400 5.87 42.37 -9.65
CA SER A 400 5.86 42.11 -11.09
C SER A 400 4.66 41.24 -11.47
N GLY A 401 3.62 41.82 -12.07
CA GLY A 401 2.57 41.08 -12.79
C GLY A 401 1.73 40.05 -12.01
N GLY A 402 1.75 40.05 -10.67
CA GLY A 402 1.02 39.06 -9.85
C GLY A 402 1.63 37.66 -9.98
N GLU A 403 1.00 36.82 -10.82
CA GLU A 403 1.37 35.42 -11.07
C GLU A 403 2.80 35.26 -11.61
N ASP A 404 3.22 36.14 -12.52
CA ASP A 404 4.58 36.09 -13.09
C ASP A 404 5.66 36.25 -12.02
N GLY A 405 5.45 37.15 -11.05
CA GLY A 405 6.35 37.36 -9.92
C GLY A 405 6.39 36.17 -8.96
N MET A 406 5.24 35.58 -8.67
CA MET A 406 5.15 34.34 -7.88
C MET A 406 5.94 33.21 -8.53
N MET A 407 5.72 32.98 -9.83
CA MET A 407 6.39 31.93 -10.58
C MET A 407 7.90 32.18 -10.74
N ALA A 408 8.33 33.42 -10.91
CA ALA A 408 9.75 33.75 -10.98
C ALA A 408 10.50 33.41 -9.68
N VAL A 409 9.94 33.79 -8.52
CA VAL A 409 10.54 33.47 -7.22
C VAL A 409 10.49 31.96 -6.96
N SER A 410 9.36 31.31 -7.27
CA SER A 410 9.21 29.87 -7.11
C SER A 410 10.22 29.09 -7.95
N LYS A 411 10.42 29.45 -9.22
CA LYS A 411 11.47 28.87 -10.08
C LYS A 411 12.86 29.03 -9.48
N ALA A 412 13.18 30.18 -8.90
CA ALA A 412 14.46 30.40 -8.25
C ALA A 412 14.66 29.51 -7.00
N VAL A 413 13.62 29.31 -6.19
CA VAL A 413 13.63 28.41 -5.03
C VAL A 413 13.81 26.95 -5.47
N TYR A 414 13.03 26.48 -6.43
CA TYR A 414 13.18 25.11 -6.95
C TYR A 414 14.52 24.89 -7.65
N ALA A 415 15.07 25.88 -8.34
CA ALA A 415 16.42 25.78 -8.91
C ALA A 415 17.50 25.63 -7.82
N GLN A 416 17.32 26.21 -6.63
CA GLN A 416 18.21 25.97 -5.49
C GLN A 416 17.99 24.57 -4.90
N LEU A 417 16.74 24.12 -4.79
CA LEU A 417 16.40 22.77 -4.34
C LEU A 417 17.06 21.71 -5.23
N VAL A 418 16.95 21.85 -6.55
CA VAL A 418 17.57 20.95 -7.54
C VAL A 418 19.08 20.82 -7.33
N ARG A 419 19.77 21.93 -7.03
CA ARG A 419 21.20 21.92 -6.72
C ARG A 419 21.50 21.21 -5.40
N ALA A 420 20.70 21.47 -4.36
CA ALA A 420 20.84 20.84 -3.05
C ALA A 420 20.65 19.32 -3.15
N LEU A 421 19.54 18.87 -3.74
CA LEU A 421 19.19 17.47 -3.88
C LEU A 421 20.22 16.70 -4.73
N ARG A 422 20.72 17.31 -5.80
CA ARG A 422 21.81 16.72 -6.62
C ARG A 422 23.07 16.45 -5.79
N ASN A 423 23.39 17.29 -4.81
CA ASN A 423 24.52 17.04 -3.91
C ASN A 423 24.20 15.97 -2.86
N LYS A 424 22.96 15.88 -2.38
CA LYS A 424 22.52 14.91 -1.37
C LYS A 424 22.49 13.46 -1.87
N VAL A 425 22.26 13.24 -3.16
CA VAL A 425 22.26 11.89 -3.76
C VAL A 425 23.66 11.37 -4.13
N ARG A 426 24.71 12.13 -3.83
CA ARG A 426 26.11 11.76 -4.08
C ARG A 426 26.54 10.64 -3.13
N TRP A 427 27.24 9.64 -3.65
CA TRP A 427 27.88 8.64 -2.80
C TRP A 427 29.14 9.19 -2.12
N PRO A 428 29.47 8.73 -0.90
CA PRO A 428 30.78 8.97 -0.29
C PRO A 428 31.91 8.44 -1.18
N SER A 429 33.00 9.20 -1.24
CA SER A 429 34.21 8.81 -1.97
C SER A 429 34.85 7.57 -1.34
N GLY A 430 35.18 6.57 -2.17
CA GLY A 430 35.82 5.33 -1.73
C GLY A 430 34.88 4.31 -1.07
N ARG A 431 35.43 3.43 -0.22
CA ARG A 431 34.64 2.44 0.53
C ARG A 431 34.15 3.07 1.83
N SER A 432 32.85 3.36 1.90
CA SER A 432 32.22 4.16 2.96
C SER A 432 32.17 3.52 4.36
N GLY A 433 32.53 2.24 4.49
CA GLY A 433 32.39 1.50 5.76
C GLY A 433 30.93 1.35 6.23
N TRP A 434 29.95 1.74 5.41
CA TRP A 434 28.54 1.69 5.75
C TRP A 434 28.04 0.27 5.92
N THR A 435 27.12 0.09 6.87
CA THR A 435 26.38 -1.17 7.04
C THR A 435 25.40 -1.38 5.89
N LYS A 436 24.94 -2.61 5.70
CA LYS A 436 23.93 -2.92 4.68
C LYS A 436 22.65 -2.09 4.87
N ASP A 437 22.18 -1.93 6.11
CA ASP A 437 20.99 -1.13 6.43
C ASP A 437 21.15 0.35 6.03
N GLN A 438 22.31 0.95 6.28
CA GLN A 438 22.61 2.33 5.86
C GLN A 438 22.64 2.48 4.34
N VAL A 439 23.22 1.51 3.62
CA VAL A 439 23.22 1.50 2.15
C VAL A 439 21.79 1.36 1.61
N ASP A 440 20.98 0.48 2.20
CA ASP A 440 19.59 0.27 1.81
C ASP A 440 18.74 1.52 2.07
N LYS A 441 18.89 2.16 3.25
CA LYS A 441 18.26 3.45 3.58
C LYS A 441 18.65 4.56 2.61
N PHE A 442 19.94 4.70 2.31
CA PHE A 442 20.41 5.72 1.36
C PHE A 442 19.87 5.48 -0.06
N ASN A 443 19.75 4.22 -0.49
CA ASN A 443 19.14 3.90 -1.79
C ASN A 443 17.64 4.26 -1.85
N ILE A 444 16.90 4.07 -0.75
CA ILE A 444 15.50 4.50 -0.64
C ILE A 444 15.44 6.03 -0.75
N TYR A 445 16.24 6.74 0.04
CA TYR A 445 16.32 8.20 -0.02
C TYR A 445 16.68 8.74 -1.40
N ARG A 446 17.61 8.11 -2.13
CA ARG A 446 17.93 8.49 -3.52
C ARG A 446 16.73 8.37 -4.47
N ARG A 447 15.79 7.46 -4.20
CA ARG A 447 14.54 7.31 -4.94
C ARG A 447 13.56 8.40 -4.55
N ASP A 448 13.37 8.65 -3.26
CA ASP A 448 12.46 9.70 -2.77
C ASP A 448 12.89 11.10 -3.25
N VAL A 449 14.21 11.34 -3.29
CA VAL A 449 14.78 12.53 -3.93
C VAL A 449 14.48 12.55 -5.44
N GLY A 450 14.60 11.41 -6.12
CA GLY A 450 14.24 11.28 -7.54
C GLY A 450 12.78 11.67 -7.81
N ASP A 451 11.85 11.17 -7.00
CA ASP A 451 10.43 11.51 -7.07
C ASP A 451 10.23 13.02 -6.83
N THR A 452 10.94 13.61 -5.87
CA THR A 452 10.91 15.06 -5.64
C THR A 452 11.43 15.87 -6.84
N LEU A 453 12.47 15.38 -7.51
CA LEU A 453 13.04 16.02 -8.70
C LEU A 453 12.11 15.97 -9.92
N ILE A 454 11.30 14.92 -10.08
CA ILE A 454 10.23 14.85 -11.10
C ILE A 454 9.28 16.05 -10.94
N ASN A 455 8.86 16.32 -9.71
CA ASN A 455 7.96 17.44 -9.42
C ASN A 455 8.65 18.80 -9.63
N ALA A 456 9.92 18.92 -9.21
CA ALA A 456 10.71 20.11 -9.48
C ALA A 456 10.85 20.42 -11.00
N TYR A 457 10.88 19.39 -11.85
CA TYR A 457 10.93 19.58 -13.32
C TYR A 457 9.68 20.29 -13.85
N TYR A 458 8.48 20.05 -13.29
CA TYR A 458 7.27 20.77 -13.71
C TYR A 458 7.37 22.29 -13.46
N VAL A 459 8.17 22.73 -12.49
CA VAL A 459 8.43 24.14 -12.17
C VAL A 459 9.57 24.72 -13.01
N VAL A 460 10.73 24.05 -12.99
CA VAL A 460 11.98 24.57 -13.57
C VAL A 460 12.07 24.32 -15.08
N ARG A 461 11.49 23.21 -15.57
CA ARG A 461 11.49 22.80 -16.99
C ARG A 461 12.90 22.62 -17.55
N GLU A 462 13.13 22.94 -18.82
CA GLU A 462 14.38 22.74 -19.56
C GLU A 462 15.62 23.32 -18.88
N ASP A 463 15.46 24.38 -18.08
CA ASP A 463 16.57 24.98 -17.30
C ASP A 463 17.21 23.96 -16.33
N MET A 464 16.45 22.96 -15.89
CA MET A 464 16.94 21.87 -15.04
C MET A 464 17.89 20.93 -15.80
N LEU A 465 17.54 20.54 -17.03
CA LEU A 465 18.42 19.74 -17.88
C LEU A 465 19.65 20.53 -18.30
N ALA A 466 19.48 21.80 -18.65
CA ALA A 466 20.59 22.69 -18.97
C ALA A 466 21.58 22.79 -17.81
N PHE A 467 21.10 22.91 -16.57
CA PHE A 467 21.93 22.87 -15.36
C PHE A 467 22.71 21.55 -15.24
N TYR A 468 22.05 20.40 -15.31
CA TYR A 468 22.72 19.11 -15.16
C TYR A 468 23.75 18.81 -16.26
N LEU A 469 23.44 19.15 -17.51
CA LEU A 469 24.35 18.91 -18.63
C LEU A 469 25.57 19.85 -18.57
N THR A 470 25.37 21.08 -18.12
CA THR A 470 26.48 22.02 -17.88
C THR A 470 27.38 21.47 -16.77
N ASP A 471 26.81 21.06 -15.63
CA ASP A 471 27.54 20.44 -14.51
C ASP A 471 28.33 19.19 -14.95
N LEU A 472 27.73 18.29 -15.73
CA LEU A 472 28.42 17.13 -16.31
C LEU A 472 29.58 17.54 -17.21
N SER A 473 29.34 18.47 -18.15
CA SER A 473 30.34 18.90 -19.12
C SER A 473 31.56 19.57 -18.47
N GLU A 474 31.34 20.35 -17.41
CA GLU A 474 32.40 21.01 -16.65
C GLU A 474 33.25 19.98 -15.89
N ARG A 475 32.61 19.03 -15.21
CA ARG A 475 33.31 17.97 -14.44
C ARG A 475 34.11 17.03 -15.35
N LEU A 476 33.54 16.65 -16.49
CA LEU A 476 34.19 15.79 -17.49
C LEU A 476 35.27 16.49 -18.32
N SER A 477 35.36 17.83 -18.27
CA SER A 477 36.37 18.62 -18.98
C SER A 477 37.51 19.10 -18.08
N SER A 478 37.50 18.75 -16.79
CA SER A 478 38.55 19.09 -15.85
C SER A 478 39.89 18.43 -16.22
N ASN A 479 41.01 19.12 -15.99
CA ASN A 479 42.37 18.66 -16.37
C ASN A 479 42.91 17.47 -15.53
N GLY A 480 42.05 16.81 -14.73
CA GLY A 480 42.38 15.68 -13.85
C GLY A 480 41.38 14.52 -13.99
N GLU A 481 41.54 13.46 -13.17
CA GLU A 481 40.52 12.41 -13.12
C GLU A 481 39.22 13.00 -12.53
N PRO A 482 38.07 12.91 -13.22
CA PRO A 482 36.80 13.38 -12.71
C PRO A 482 36.43 12.68 -11.40
N ASP A 483 35.77 13.40 -10.50
CA ASP A 483 35.13 12.79 -9.33
C ASP A 483 33.92 11.98 -9.82
N TRP A 484 34.08 10.67 -9.94
CA TRP A 484 33.07 9.79 -10.54
C TRP A 484 31.81 9.68 -9.68
N GLU A 485 31.90 9.86 -8.37
CA GLU A 485 30.73 9.95 -7.49
C GLU A 485 29.89 11.19 -7.80
N GLU A 486 30.52 12.31 -8.14
CA GLU A 486 29.84 13.53 -8.56
C GLU A 486 29.16 13.37 -9.92
N VAL A 487 29.87 12.78 -10.88
CA VAL A 487 29.31 12.48 -12.22
C VAL A 487 28.13 11.53 -12.09
N GLU A 488 28.27 10.48 -11.29
CA GLU A 488 27.20 9.50 -11.06
C GLU A 488 25.97 10.13 -10.39
N ALA A 489 26.15 11.04 -9.42
CA ALA A 489 25.06 11.73 -8.76
C ALA A 489 24.20 12.53 -9.77
N THR A 490 24.86 13.24 -10.69
CA THR A 490 24.17 14.00 -11.74
C THR A 490 23.46 13.07 -12.73
N LEU A 491 24.09 11.96 -13.15
CA LEU A 491 23.44 10.97 -14.02
C LEU A 491 22.23 10.30 -13.35
N HIS A 492 22.30 10.03 -12.04
CA HIS A 492 21.17 9.51 -11.25
C HIS A 492 20.00 10.50 -11.24
N CYS A 493 20.28 11.80 -11.04
CA CYS A 493 19.25 12.83 -11.11
C CYS A 493 18.56 12.89 -12.48
N ILE A 494 19.34 12.87 -13.57
CA ILE A 494 18.80 12.85 -14.94
C ILE A 494 17.98 11.58 -15.17
N SER A 495 18.47 10.42 -14.71
CA SER A 495 17.73 9.15 -14.83
C SER A 495 16.40 9.18 -14.08
N SER A 496 16.32 9.92 -12.97
CA SER A 496 15.11 9.99 -12.15
C SER A 496 14.01 10.84 -12.78
N ILE A 497 14.35 11.88 -13.56
CA ILE A 497 13.36 12.78 -14.18
C ILE A 497 12.85 12.30 -15.54
N GLN A 498 13.21 11.11 -15.98
CA GLN A 498 12.86 10.59 -17.31
C GLN A 498 11.35 10.59 -17.58
N GLU A 499 10.54 10.23 -16.58
CA GLU A 499 9.07 10.17 -16.70
C GLU A 499 8.42 11.55 -16.90
N ALA A 500 9.06 12.62 -16.43
CA ALA A 500 8.54 13.98 -16.54
C ALA A 500 8.77 14.61 -17.93
N LEU A 501 9.67 14.01 -18.73
CA LEU A 501 10.12 14.57 -20.00
C LEU A 501 9.20 14.14 -21.15
N PRO A 502 8.78 15.09 -22.02
CA PRO A 502 8.06 14.73 -23.23
C PRO A 502 8.95 13.91 -24.18
N VAL A 503 8.36 12.93 -24.87
CA VAL A 503 9.05 12.09 -25.86
C VAL A 503 9.13 12.84 -27.19
N ASP A 504 9.86 13.95 -27.18
CA ASP A 504 10.09 14.82 -28.33
C ASP A 504 11.59 14.97 -28.63
N LYS A 505 11.90 15.55 -29.80
CA LYS A 505 13.29 15.90 -30.13
C LYS A 505 13.81 16.93 -29.13
N SER A 506 14.82 16.53 -28.36
CA SER A 506 15.48 17.38 -27.36
C SER A 506 16.96 17.52 -27.68
N GLU A 507 17.43 18.75 -27.86
CA GLU A 507 18.86 19.03 -28.07
C GLU A 507 19.70 18.66 -26.84
N HIS A 508 19.10 18.80 -25.64
CA HIS A 508 19.72 18.42 -24.38
C HIS A 508 19.99 16.90 -24.30
N LEU A 509 19.02 16.07 -24.70
CA LEU A 509 19.19 14.61 -24.72
C LEU A 509 20.15 14.16 -25.82
N SER A 510 20.13 14.80 -26.99
CA SER A 510 21.14 14.56 -28.03
C SER A 510 22.56 14.85 -27.53
N ARG A 511 22.74 15.93 -26.76
CA ARG A 511 24.03 16.24 -26.12
C ARG A 511 24.43 15.20 -25.07
N LEU A 512 23.49 14.71 -24.26
CA LEU A 512 23.72 13.67 -23.24
C LEU A 512 24.29 12.37 -23.83
N PHE A 513 23.69 11.87 -24.91
CA PHE A 513 24.09 10.61 -25.57
C PHE A 513 25.17 10.79 -26.65
N SER A 514 25.65 12.03 -26.83
CA SER A 514 26.75 12.32 -27.75
C SER A 514 28.10 11.83 -27.21
N GLY A 515 29.13 11.86 -28.08
CA GLY A 515 30.51 11.62 -27.68
C GLY A 515 31.07 12.65 -26.68
N GLU A 516 30.40 13.79 -26.47
CA GLU A 516 30.82 14.82 -25.49
C GLU A 516 30.69 14.31 -24.05
N ILE A 517 29.58 13.64 -23.74
CA ILE A 517 29.24 13.19 -22.38
C ILE A 517 29.38 11.67 -22.30
N LEU A 518 28.52 10.90 -22.98
CA LEU A 518 28.55 9.44 -22.93
C LEU A 518 29.91 8.87 -23.36
N GLY A 519 30.52 9.45 -24.40
CA GLY A 519 31.83 9.02 -24.89
C GLY A 519 32.99 9.24 -23.91
N ARG A 520 32.81 10.06 -22.88
CA ARG A 520 33.81 10.31 -21.82
C ARG A 520 33.59 9.49 -20.55
N ILE A 521 32.47 8.78 -20.44
CA ILE A 521 32.21 7.86 -19.33
C ILE A 521 33.14 6.63 -19.48
N PRO A 522 33.76 6.14 -18.39
CA PRO A 522 34.74 5.07 -18.47
C PRO A 522 34.11 3.77 -18.95
N THR A 523 34.83 3.06 -19.82
CA THR A 523 34.41 1.74 -20.32
C THR A 523 34.94 0.59 -19.45
N ALA A 524 35.90 0.85 -18.56
CA ALA A 524 36.47 -0.11 -17.62
C ALA A 524 36.68 0.53 -16.23
N GLY A 525 36.56 -0.27 -15.17
CA GLY A 525 36.60 0.22 -13.78
C GLY A 525 35.32 0.98 -13.40
N HIS A 526 35.34 1.71 -12.28
CA HIS A 526 34.28 2.63 -11.83
C HIS A 526 32.84 2.08 -12.02
N GLU A 527 32.58 0.90 -11.45
CA GLU A 527 31.34 0.13 -11.66
C GLU A 527 30.07 0.95 -11.39
N ARG A 528 30.09 1.84 -10.38
CA ARG A 528 28.93 2.62 -9.97
C ARG A 528 28.44 3.59 -11.06
N VAL A 529 29.32 4.43 -11.60
CA VAL A 529 28.95 5.38 -12.66
C VAL A 529 28.52 4.64 -13.93
N ARG A 530 29.19 3.53 -14.26
CA ARG A 530 28.81 2.68 -15.40
C ARG A 530 27.44 2.05 -15.21
N ARG A 531 27.14 1.53 -14.01
CA ARG A 531 25.82 0.99 -13.68
C ARG A 531 24.73 2.04 -13.84
N THR A 532 24.93 3.24 -13.32
CA THR A 532 23.96 4.34 -13.44
C THR A 532 23.80 4.78 -14.90
N ALA A 533 24.89 4.85 -15.67
CA ALA A 533 24.83 5.12 -17.11
C ALA A 533 24.05 4.06 -17.90
N LEU A 534 24.20 2.76 -17.56
CA LEU A 534 23.42 1.69 -18.18
C LEU A 534 21.92 1.81 -17.88
N VAL A 535 21.58 2.10 -16.63
CA VAL A 535 20.17 2.34 -16.22
C VAL A 535 19.60 3.56 -16.92
N LEU A 536 20.37 4.65 -17.01
CA LEU A 536 20.00 5.86 -17.74
C LEU A 536 19.71 5.57 -19.21
N ILE A 537 20.60 4.85 -19.90
CA ILE A 537 20.41 4.46 -21.31
C ILE A 537 19.12 3.64 -21.49
N GLY A 538 18.88 2.66 -20.62
CA GLY A 538 17.66 1.85 -20.67
C GLY A 538 16.39 2.67 -20.43
N SER A 539 16.43 3.62 -19.48
CA SER A 539 15.28 4.48 -19.14
C SER A 539 14.89 5.40 -20.29
N TYR A 540 15.87 5.88 -21.07
CA TYR A 540 15.64 6.73 -22.25
C TYR A 540 15.49 5.94 -23.56
N ALA A 541 15.28 4.61 -23.50
CA ALA A 541 15.15 3.78 -24.70
C ALA A 541 14.06 4.25 -25.68
N SER A 542 12.93 4.73 -25.16
CA SER A 542 11.81 5.27 -25.95
C SER A 542 12.16 6.56 -26.67
N TRP A 543 13.01 7.43 -26.10
CA TRP A 543 13.40 8.70 -26.71
C TRP A 543 14.19 8.51 -28.02
N PHE A 544 15.01 7.45 -28.13
CA PHE A 544 15.77 7.17 -29.34
C PHE A 544 14.88 6.94 -30.58
N THR A 545 13.59 6.58 -30.38
CA THR A 545 12.63 6.42 -31.48
C THR A 545 12.31 7.74 -32.20
N THR A 546 12.57 8.88 -31.56
CA THR A 546 12.39 10.23 -32.14
C THR A 546 13.51 10.62 -33.11
N LEU A 547 14.63 9.89 -33.10
CA LEU A 547 15.80 10.14 -33.93
C LEU A 547 15.66 9.46 -35.31
N PRO A 548 16.33 9.99 -36.35
CA PRO A 548 16.39 9.31 -37.65
C PRO A 548 17.08 7.94 -37.56
N ILE A 549 16.65 7.01 -38.42
CA ILE A 549 17.28 5.69 -38.55
C ILE A 549 18.77 5.86 -38.90
N GLY A 550 19.65 5.19 -38.15
CA GLY A 550 21.11 5.29 -38.30
C GLY A 550 21.77 6.43 -37.52
N SER A 551 21.07 7.00 -36.53
CA SER A 551 21.64 7.98 -35.59
C SER A 551 22.86 7.41 -34.85
N GLN A 552 23.90 8.23 -34.71
CA GLN A 552 25.14 7.82 -34.04
C GLN A 552 24.93 7.68 -32.53
N GLU A 553 24.01 8.46 -31.96
CA GLU A 553 23.63 8.47 -30.56
C GLU A 553 23.10 7.10 -30.12
N LEU A 554 22.21 6.49 -30.92
CA LEU A 554 21.69 5.14 -30.64
C LEU A 554 22.81 4.09 -30.73
N LEU A 555 23.66 4.16 -31.76
CA LEU A 555 24.76 3.21 -31.94
C LEU A 555 25.81 3.33 -30.83
N ASN A 556 26.11 4.54 -30.36
CA ASN A 556 26.99 4.79 -29.22
C ASN A 556 26.42 4.18 -27.93
N ALA A 557 25.12 4.36 -27.68
CA ALA A 557 24.43 3.78 -26.53
C ALA A 557 24.47 2.25 -26.56
N VAL A 558 24.16 1.63 -27.71
CA VAL A 558 24.25 0.17 -27.89
C VAL A 558 25.67 -0.32 -27.68
N GLY A 559 26.67 0.37 -28.27
CA GLY A 559 28.08 0.03 -28.10
C GLY A 559 28.53 0.08 -26.64
N PHE A 560 28.13 1.12 -25.89
CA PHE A 560 28.42 1.25 -24.47
C PHE A 560 27.83 0.09 -23.66
N VAL A 561 26.56 -0.26 -23.92
CA VAL A 561 25.85 -1.36 -23.25
C VAL A 561 26.50 -2.71 -23.54
N VAL A 562 26.80 -3.00 -24.81
CA VAL A 562 27.41 -4.27 -25.23
C VAL A 562 28.79 -4.47 -24.60
N ASN A 563 29.61 -3.41 -24.51
CA ASN A 563 30.92 -3.47 -23.87
C ASN A 563 30.86 -3.77 -22.36
N ALA A 564 29.71 -3.56 -21.70
CA ALA A 564 29.52 -3.85 -20.29
C ALA A 564 29.01 -5.28 -20.02
N LEU A 565 28.51 -6.01 -21.02
CA LEU A 565 27.97 -7.38 -20.85
C LEU A 565 28.99 -8.40 -20.29
N PRO A 566 30.28 -8.37 -20.64
CA PRO A 566 31.26 -9.32 -20.08
C PRO A 566 31.57 -9.10 -18.60
N ASP A 567 31.24 -7.93 -18.04
CA ASP A 567 31.52 -7.57 -16.65
C ASP A 567 30.43 -8.16 -15.73
N GLN A 568 30.81 -9.10 -14.85
CA GLN A 568 29.85 -9.84 -14.02
C GLN A 568 29.03 -8.94 -13.10
N ALA A 569 29.59 -7.82 -12.61
CA ALA A 569 28.89 -6.89 -11.74
C ALA A 569 27.86 -6.02 -12.50
N LEU A 570 28.05 -5.83 -13.80
CA LEU A 570 27.24 -4.94 -14.65
C LEU A 570 26.37 -5.69 -15.67
N CYS A 571 26.55 -7.01 -15.81
CA CYS A 571 25.89 -7.83 -16.81
C CYS A 571 24.36 -7.70 -16.75
N LEU A 572 23.77 -7.74 -15.54
CA LEU A 572 22.33 -7.63 -15.35
C LEU A 572 21.78 -6.24 -15.77
N PRO A 573 22.31 -5.10 -15.29
CA PRO A 573 21.96 -3.77 -15.79
C PRO A 573 22.15 -3.62 -17.31
N ALA A 574 23.25 -4.14 -17.86
CA ALA A 574 23.54 -4.06 -19.29
C ALA A 574 22.52 -4.87 -20.12
N ALA A 575 22.19 -6.09 -19.70
CA ALA A 575 21.21 -6.94 -20.37
C ALA A 575 19.80 -6.34 -20.32
N ASN A 576 19.41 -5.69 -19.21
CA ASN A 576 18.15 -4.94 -19.13
C ASN A 576 18.15 -3.75 -20.10
N ALA A 577 19.19 -2.91 -20.08
CA ALA A 577 19.30 -1.76 -20.97
C ALA A 577 19.29 -2.17 -22.46
N LEU A 578 19.97 -3.27 -22.81
CA LEU A 578 19.97 -3.80 -24.16
C LEU A 578 18.57 -4.27 -24.59
N ARG A 579 17.85 -4.97 -23.70
CA ARG A 579 16.47 -5.36 -23.94
C ARG A 579 15.60 -4.14 -24.20
N ASP A 580 15.65 -3.13 -23.34
CA ASP A 580 14.78 -1.95 -23.46
C ASP A 580 15.10 -1.15 -24.73
N LEU A 581 16.39 -0.96 -25.07
CA LEU A 581 16.84 -0.34 -26.32
C LEU A 581 16.33 -1.10 -27.55
N CYS A 582 16.53 -2.41 -27.60
CA CYS A 582 16.11 -3.25 -28.72
C CYS A 582 14.59 -3.29 -28.87
N ASP A 583 13.86 -3.34 -27.76
CA ASP A 583 12.40 -3.46 -27.77
C ASP A 583 11.70 -2.20 -28.29
N ASN A 584 12.23 -1.02 -27.96
CA ASN A 584 11.71 0.27 -28.43
C ASN A 584 12.22 0.63 -29.84
N ASN A 585 13.44 0.24 -30.22
CA ASN A 585 14.11 0.69 -31.44
C ASN A 585 14.29 -0.42 -32.49
N ARG A 586 13.33 -1.35 -32.57
CA ARG A 586 13.41 -2.57 -33.39
C ARG A 586 13.77 -2.29 -34.86
N VAL A 587 13.06 -1.36 -35.50
CA VAL A 587 13.25 -1.01 -36.92
C VAL A 587 14.61 -0.36 -37.17
N ALA A 588 15.06 0.51 -36.26
CA ALA A 588 16.34 1.21 -36.40
C ALA A 588 17.54 0.24 -36.25
N LEU A 589 17.39 -0.83 -35.46
CA LEU A 589 18.44 -1.80 -35.18
C LEU A 589 18.42 -3.02 -36.12
N ALA A 590 17.33 -3.26 -36.84
CA ALA A 590 17.19 -4.36 -37.79
C ALA A 590 18.35 -4.49 -38.82
N PRO A 591 18.90 -3.39 -39.39
CA PRO A 591 20.04 -3.47 -40.30
C PRO A 591 21.31 -4.08 -39.68
N HIS A 592 21.44 -4.06 -38.35
CA HIS A 592 22.61 -4.52 -37.61
C HIS A 592 22.48 -5.96 -37.08
N ILE A 593 21.48 -6.73 -37.54
CA ILE A 593 21.21 -8.08 -37.02
C ILE A 593 22.42 -9.04 -37.10
N VAL A 594 23.30 -8.88 -38.09
CA VAL A 594 24.52 -9.69 -38.22
C VAL A 594 25.44 -9.50 -37.01
N SER A 595 25.64 -8.25 -36.58
CA SER A 595 26.44 -7.91 -35.39
C SER A 595 25.83 -8.45 -34.11
N PHE A 596 24.49 -8.50 -34.02
CA PHE A 596 23.79 -9.17 -32.90
C PHE A 596 23.98 -10.69 -32.93
N GLY A 597 24.10 -11.31 -34.11
CA GLY A 597 24.46 -12.72 -34.25
C GLY A 597 25.88 -13.03 -33.75
N GLU A 598 26.84 -12.15 -34.06
CA GLU A 598 28.22 -12.23 -33.54
C GLU A 598 28.27 -12.00 -32.02
N LEU A 599 27.45 -11.08 -31.51
CA LEU A 599 27.29 -10.86 -30.09
C LEU A 599 26.81 -12.14 -29.40
N HIS A 600 25.75 -12.79 -29.90
CA HIS A 600 25.27 -14.06 -29.36
C HIS A 600 26.35 -15.15 -29.32
N ALA A 601 27.18 -15.24 -30.37
CA ALA A 601 28.29 -16.19 -30.42
C ALA A 601 29.41 -15.88 -29.40
N SER A 602 29.57 -14.62 -28.97
CA SER A 602 30.62 -14.17 -28.06
C SER A 602 30.23 -14.16 -26.57
N LEU A 603 28.99 -14.52 -26.20
CA LEU A 603 28.48 -14.58 -24.81
C LEU A 603 29.04 -15.76 -23.96
N ALA A 604 30.24 -16.25 -24.25
CA ALA A 604 30.88 -17.30 -23.46
C ALA A 604 31.28 -16.76 -22.08
N GLY A 605 30.63 -17.25 -21.02
CA GLY A 605 30.92 -16.87 -19.62
C GLY A 605 29.80 -16.12 -18.89
N ILE A 606 28.74 -15.70 -19.59
CA ILE A 606 27.55 -15.09 -18.97
C ILE A 606 26.63 -16.18 -18.38
N SER A 607 25.95 -15.89 -17.27
CA SER A 607 24.98 -16.84 -16.71
C SER A 607 23.78 -17.04 -17.65
N ASP A 608 23.13 -18.19 -17.56
CA ASP A 608 22.01 -18.49 -18.46
C ASP A 608 20.80 -17.57 -18.24
N PHE A 609 20.69 -16.92 -17.08
CA PHE A 609 19.62 -15.97 -16.80
C PHE A 609 19.80 -14.63 -17.53
N GLU A 610 21.00 -14.02 -17.52
CA GLU A 610 21.25 -12.81 -18.30
C GLU A 610 21.26 -13.09 -19.81
N LYS A 611 21.72 -14.27 -20.24
CA LYS A 611 21.61 -14.69 -21.66
C LYS A 611 20.17 -14.70 -22.14
N ALA A 612 19.20 -15.11 -21.31
CA ALA A 612 17.79 -15.08 -21.67
C ALA A 612 17.33 -13.66 -22.07
N LYS A 613 17.80 -12.64 -21.34
CA LYS A 613 17.48 -11.23 -21.63
C LYS A 613 18.13 -10.76 -22.92
N VAL A 614 19.40 -11.12 -23.17
CA VAL A 614 20.09 -10.78 -24.42
C VAL A 614 19.39 -11.43 -25.61
N LEU A 615 18.96 -12.70 -25.48
CA LEU A 615 18.19 -13.39 -26.52
C LEU A 615 16.82 -12.75 -26.75
N GLN A 616 16.16 -12.26 -25.71
CA GLN A 616 14.95 -11.44 -25.84
C GLN A 616 15.24 -10.16 -26.64
N SER A 617 16.35 -9.45 -26.35
CA SER A 617 16.76 -8.25 -27.12
C SER A 617 16.95 -8.56 -28.61
N ILE A 618 17.65 -9.66 -28.91
CA ILE A 618 17.88 -10.11 -30.30
C ILE A 618 16.55 -10.47 -30.98
N ALA A 619 15.66 -11.15 -30.27
CA ALA A 619 14.33 -11.48 -30.76
C ALA A 619 13.50 -10.23 -31.12
N SER A 620 13.54 -9.17 -30.30
CA SER A 620 12.89 -7.89 -30.61
C SER A 620 13.42 -7.26 -31.90
N VAL A 621 14.73 -7.35 -32.17
CA VAL A 621 15.32 -6.85 -33.44
C VAL A 621 14.93 -7.72 -34.62
N ILE A 622 14.91 -9.06 -34.46
CA ILE A 622 14.47 -9.99 -35.51
C ILE A 622 13.03 -9.71 -35.91
N GLN A 623 12.16 -9.38 -34.95
CA GLN A 623 10.74 -9.12 -35.20
C GLN A 623 10.50 -8.00 -36.24
N ALA A 624 11.39 -7.01 -36.34
CA ALA A 624 11.29 -5.92 -37.32
C ALA A 624 11.77 -6.28 -38.75
N LEU A 625 12.36 -7.45 -38.96
CA LEU A 625 12.76 -7.91 -40.30
C LEU A 625 11.53 -8.34 -41.12
N PRO A 626 11.61 -8.35 -42.46
CA PRO A 626 10.61 -9.01 -43.29
C PRO A 626 10.45 -10.49 -42.91
N LEU A 627 9.23 -11.02 -42.92
CA LEU A 627 8.89 -12.35 -42.40
C LEU A 627 9.75 -13.50 -42.98
N ASP A 628 10.04 -13.48 -44.27
CA ASP A 628 10.90 -14.49 -44.92
C ASP A 628 12.34 -14.50 -44.35
N ASN A 629 12.84 -13.33 -43.96
CA ASN A 629 14.18 -13.14 -43.40
C ASN A 629 14.24 -13.42 -41.88
N GLN A 630 13.09 -13.54 -41.20
CA GLN A 630 13.03 -13.89 -39.78
C GLN A 630 13.30 -15.38 -39.54
N ILE A 631 12.96 -16.26 -40.50
CA ILE A 631 12.95 -17.72 -40.31
C ILE A 631 14.31 -18.26 -39.86
N SER A 632 15.39 -17.89 -40.56
CA SER A 632 16.75 -18.38 -40.27
C SER A 632 17.28 -17.89 -38.90
N PRO A 633 17.21 -16.57 -38.59
CA PRO A 633 17.55 -16.07 -37.25
C PRO A 633 16.75 -16.71 -36.10
N VAL A 634 15.43 -16.88 -36.25
CA VAL A 634 14.59 -17.51 -35.23
C VAL A 634 15.01 -18.97 -35.01
N GLU A 635 15.24 -19.73 -36.08
CA GLU A 635 15.73 -21.11 -35.97
C GLU A 635 17.07 -21.19 -35.24
N ALA A 636 17.99 -20.26 -35.52
CA ALA A 636 19.32 -20.21 -34.93
C ALA A 636 19.31 -19.94 -33.41
N ILE A 637 18.37 -19.12 -32.91
CA ILE A 637 18.27 -18.81 -31.48
C ILE A 637 17.42 -19.83 -30.71
N VAL A 638 16.34 -20.37 -31.29
CA VAL A 638 15.40 -21.26 -30.58
C VAL A 638 15.88 -22.72 -30.57
N SER A 639 16.45 -23.22 -31.67
CA SER A 639 16.84 -24.64 -31.78
C SER A 639 17.85 -25.10 -30.71
N PRO A 640 18.89 -24.31 -30.36
CA PRO A 640 19.81 -24.67 -29.28
C PRO A 640 19.12 -24.74 -27.91
N VAL A 641 18.18 -23.84 -27.63
CA VAL A 641 17.43 -23.79 -26.37
C VAL A 641 16.57 -25.06 -26.21
N VAL A 642 15.84 -25.43 -27.27
CA VAL A 642 15.04 -26.67 -27.29
C VAL A 642 15.92 -27.92 -27.16
N SER A 643 17.09 -27.93 -27.79
CA SER A 643 18.04 -29.04 -27.68
C SER A 643 18.57 -29.21 -26.26
N LYS A 644 18.86 -28.09 -25.56
CA LYS A 644 19.26 -28.10 -24.14
C LYS A 644 18.14 -28.58 -23.22
N LEU A 645 16.88 -28.26 -23.51
CA LEU A 645 15.73 -28.81 -22.76
C LEU A 645 15.68 -30.34 -22.84
N PHE A 646 15.88 -30.92 -24.02
CA PHE A 646 15.95 -32.38 -24.16
C PHE A 646 17.16 -32.99 -23.43
N GLN A 647 18.31 -32.32 -23.42
CA GLN A 647 19.48 -32.76 -22.65
C GLN A 647 19.19 -32.75 -21.14
N ALA A 648 18.55 -31.69 -20.63
CA ALA A 648 18.12 -31.60 -19.24
C ALA A 648 17.13 -32.72 -18.87
N LEU A 649 16.19 -33.04 -19.76
CA LEU A 649 15.26 -34.15 -19.56
C LEU A 649 15.96 -35.50 -19.50
N GLN A 650 16.95 -35.75 -20.36
CA GLN A 650 17.74 -37.00 -20.33
C GLN A 650 18.58 -37.13 -19.05
N ALA A 651 19.12 -36.01 -18.56
CA ALA A 651 19.92 -35.97 -17.33
C ALA A 651 19.08 -35.99 -16.04
N SER A 652 17.76 -35.79 -16.13
CA SER A 652 16.86 -35.67 -14.97
C SER A 652 16.88 -36.90 -14.04
N ALA A 653 17.13 -38.09 -14.58
CA ALA A 653 17.21 -39.32 -13.78
C ALA A 653 18.53 -39.45 -12.99
N THR A 654 19.62 -38.82 -13.46
CA THR A 654 20.95 -38.91 -12.86
C THR A 654 21.31 -37.71 -11.99
N MET A 655 20.87 -36.51 -12.38
CA MET A 655 21.17 -35.23 -11.73
C MET A 655 19.91 -34.35 -11.70
N PRO A 656 18.97 -34.58 -10.76
CA PRO A 656 17.68 -33.89 -10.73
C PRO A 656 17.80 -32.37 -10.53
N ASP A 657 18.62 -31.90 -9.60
CA ASP A 657 18.70 -30.47 -9.23
C ASP A 657 19.33 -29.60 -10.33
N ASP A 658 20.41 -30.08 -10.95
CA ASP A 658 21.05 -29.40 -12.08
C ASP A 658 20.12 -29.37 -13.30
N SER A 659 19.45 -30.50 -13.57
CA SER A 659 18.48 -30.62 -14.66
C SER A 659 17.27 -29.69 -14.45
N ARG A 660 16.80 -29.56 -13.21
CA ARG A 660 15.73 -28.64 -12.82
C ARG A 660 16.13 -27.19 -13.08
N THR A 661 17.31 -26.78 -12.60
CA THR A 661 17.82 -25.41 -12.78
C THR A 661 18.00 -25.06 -14.25
N LEU A 662 18.59 -25.98 -15.03
CA LEU A 662 18.75 -25.83 -16.47
C LEU A 662 17.40 -25.74 -17.18
N THR A 663 16.42 -26.58 -16.82
CA THR A 663 15.07 -26.56 -17.40
C THR A 663 14.40 -25.21 -17.18
N ILE A 664 14.44 -24.68 -15.95
CA ILE A 664 13.88 -23.36 -15.62
C ILE A 664 14.54 -22.25 -16.46
N ALA A 665 15.86 -22.22 -16.53
CA ALA A 665 16.60 -21.21 -17.28
C ALA A 665 16.27 -21.24 -18.79
N GLN A 666 16.17 -22.43 -19.38
CA GLN A 666 15.84 -22.57 -20.81
C GLN A 666 14.36 -22.26 -21.10
N LEU A 667 13.42 -22.60 -20.20
CA LEU A 667 12.01 -22.20 -20.32
C LEU A 667 11.85 -20.67 -20.27
N GLN A 668 12.54 -20.01 -19.33
CA GLN A 668 12.58 -18.54 -19.25
C GLN A 668 13.22 -17.91 -20.49
N THR A 669 14.23 -18.56 -21.08
CA THR A 669 14.81 -18.13 -22.35
C THR A 669 13.79 -18.21 -23.49
N LEU A 670 13.05 -19.32 -23.62
CA LEU A 670 11.99 -19.44 -24.62
C LEU A 670 10.88 -18.39 -24.41
N SER A 671 10.52 -18.14 -23.16
CA SER A 671 9.55 -17.09 -22.80
C SER A 671 10.04 -15.71 -23.24
N GLY A 672 11.29 -15.36 -22.93
CA GLY A 672 11.92 -14.11 -23.37
C GLY A 672 11.94 -13.95 -24.89
N VAL A 673 12.32 -15.01 -25.62
CA VAL A 673 12.31 -14.99 -27.10
C VAL A 673 10.89 -14.81 -27.64
N ALA A 674 9.88 -15.48 -27.07
CA ALA A 674 8.48 -15.31 -27.47
C ALA A 674 7.98 -13.89 -27.22
N LYS A 675 8.31 -13.29 -26.06
CA LYS A 675 8.01 -11.88 -25.76
C LYS A 675 8.65 -10.93 -26.77
N GLY A 676 9.94 -11.12 -27.09
CA GLY A 676 10.65 -10.28 -28.06
C GLY A 676 10.09 -10.39 -29.49
N LEU A 677 9.64 -11.58 -29.91
CA LEU A 677 9.02 -11.78 -31.22
C LEU A 677 7.58 -11.24 -31.32
N THR A 678 6.95 -10.92 -30.18
CA THR A 678 5.62 -10.31 -30.15
C THR A 678 5.73 -8.82 -30.47
N ARG A 679 4.84 -8.26 -31.30
CA ARG A 679 4.82 -6.83 -31.61
C ARG A 679 4.61 -6.02 -30.32
N ALA A 680 5.52 -5.09 -30.01
CA ALA A 680 5.37 -4.21 -28.86
C ALA A 680 4.48 -3.02 -29.24
N ASN A 681 3.31 -2.91 -28.61
CA ASN A 681 2.45 -1.73 -28.56
C ASN A 681 2.27 -0.91 -29.86
N ASP A 682 1.33 -1.32 -30.71
CA ASP A 682 0.39 -0.38 -31.31
C ASP A 682 -0.95 -0.55 -30.60
N VAL A 683 -1.09 0.14 -29.46
CA VAL A 683 -2.33 0.13 -28.64
C VAL A 683 -3.49 0.84 -29.35
N PHE A 684 -3.32 1.37 -30.57
CA PHE A 684 -4.39 2.09 -31.29
C PHE A 684 -4.30 2.03 -32.83
N ASP A 685 -3.81 0.93 -33.44
CA ASP A 685 -4.19 0.69 -34.84
C ASP A 685 -5.61 0.09 -34.86
N LEU A 686 -6.58 1.01 -34.86
CA LEU A 686 -8.03 0.76 -34.89
C LEU A 686 -8.51 0.10 -36.20
N ASP A 687 -7.60 -0.23 -37.11
CA ASP A 687 -7.87 -0.68 -38.48
C ASP A 687 -7.35 -2.10 -38.79
N ASP A 688 -6.71 -2.81 -37.83
CA ASP A 688 -6.34 -4.22 -38.07
C ASP A 688 -7.58 -5.10 -37.87
N ASP A 689 -8.37 -5.22 -38.94
CA ASP A 689 -9.35 -6.27 -39.12
C ASP A 689 -8.68 -7.58 -38.70
N GLY A 690 -9.15 -8.23 -37.64
CA GLY A 690 -8.54 -9.43 -37.04
C GLY A 690 -8.49 -10.70 -37.91
N GLU A 691 -8.24 -10.54 -39.20
CA GLU A 691 -7.82 -11.56 -40.14
C GLU A 691 -6.30 -11.80 -40.00
N GLU A 692 -5.89 -13.06 -40.02
CA GLU A 692 -4.47 -13.42 -39.98
C GLU A 692 -3.77 -12.86 -41.23
N ASP A 693 -2.68 -12.10 -41.05
CA ASP A 693 -1.84 -11.65 -42.17
C ASP A 693 -1.42 -12.86 -43.02
N PRO A 694 -1.80 -12.95 -44.31
CA PRO A 694 -1.49 -14.12 -45.15
C PRO A 694 0.01 -14.41 -45.23
N HIS A 695 0.86 -13.40 -45.00
CA HIS A 695 2.31 -13.56 -44.97
C HIS A 695 2.79 -14.30 -43.71
N ILE A 696 2.20 -14.06 -42.53
CA ILE A 696 2.58 -14.80 -41.31
C ILE A 696 2.16 -16.25 -41.42
N THR A 697 0.98 -16.51 -41.99
CA THR A 697 0.46 -17.87 -42.20
C THR A 697 1.37 -18.66 -43.14
N ARG A 698 1.83 -18.03 -44.23
CA ARG A 698 2.80 -18.65 -45.14
C ARG A 698 4.15 -18.92 -44.47
N ALA A 699 4.70 -17.96 -43.72
CA ALA A 699 5.98 -18.13 -43.04
C ALA A 699 5.92 -19.24 -41.96
N ARG A 700 4.78 -19.36 -41.26
CA ARG A 700 4.53 -20.45 -40.29
C ARG A 700 4.43 -21.82 -40.96
N GLN A 701 4.03 -21.89 -42.23
CA GLN A 701 3.96 -23.13 -43.01
C GLN A 701 5.33 -23.60 -43.53
N ASP A 702 6.41 -22.83 -43.41
CA ASP A 702 7.77 -23.30 -43.72
C ASP A 702 8.11 -24.53 -42.86
N ASP A 703 8.60 -25.60 -43.51
CA ASP A 703 8.94 -26.88 -42.87
C ASP A 703 9.84 -26.72 -41.64
N ARG A 704 10.73 -25.72 -41.63
CA ARG A 704 11.62 -25.43 -40.51
C ARG A 704 10.83 -24.95 -39.29
N MET A 705 9.89 -24.03 -39.49
CA MET A 705 9.07 -23.46 -38.41
C MET A 705 8.03 -24.46 -37.91
N VAL A 706 7.49 -25.31 -38.78
CA VAL A 706 6.62 -26.43 -38.37
C VAL A 706 7.38 -27.40 -37.46
N ARG A 707 8.54 -27.89 -37.92
CA ARG A 707 9.38 -28.81 -37.12
C ARG A 707 9.83 -28.20 -35.80
N LEU A 708 10.13 -26.90 -35.79
CA LEU A 708 10.52 -26.20 -34.57
C LEU A 708 9.38 -26.18 -33.55
N ARG A 709 8.16 -25.79 -33.95
CA ARG A 709 6.98 -25.78 -33.07
C ARG A 709 6.62 -27.18 -32.57
N GLU A 710 6.72 -28.20 -33.42
CA GLU A 710 6.51 -29.60 -33.01
C GLU A 710 7.53 -30.05 -31.95
N LYS A 711 8.83 -29.75 -32.15
CA LYS A 711 9.88 -30.05 -31.17
C LYS A 711 9.67 -29.30 -29.86
N MET A 712 9.25 -28.04 -29.90
CA MET A 712 8.93 -27.25 -28.71
C MET A 712 7.77 -27.88 -27.93
N LEU A 713 6.68 -28.21 -28.61
CA LEU A 713 5.52 -28.84 -27.96
C LEU A 713 5.87 -30.22 -27.38
N ALA A 714 6.69 -31.01 -28.07
CA ALA A 714 7.19 -32.29 -27.58
C ALA A 714 8.07 -32.13 -26.32
N ALA A 715 8.95 -31.12 -26.30
CA ALA A 715 9.75 -30.80 -25.12
C ALA A 715 8.86 -30.39 -23.94
N ILE A 716 7.90 -29.48 -24.15
CA ILE A 716 6.95 -29.04 -23.11
C ILE A 716 6.17 -30.23 -22.54
N ARG A 717 5.65 -31.11 -23.40
CA ARG A 717 4.93 -32.32 -22.95
C ARG A 717 5.80 -33.19 -22.06
N ALA A 718 7.04 -33.47 -22.48
CA ALA A 718 7.98 -34.28 -21.69
C ALA A 718 8.36 -33.61 -20.36
N ILE A 719 8.50 -32.29 -20.32
CA ILE A 719 8.75 -31.55 -19.07
C ILE A 719 7.56 -31.68 -18.11
N ILE A 720 6.32 -31.49 -18.58
CA ILE A 720 5.12 -31.63 -17.75
C ILE A 720 4.99 -33.07 -17.23
N GLU A 721 5.35 -34.06 -18.04
CA GLU A 721 5.30 -35.46 -17.61
C GLU A 721 6.20 -35.75 -16.40
N VAL A 722 7.40 -35.15 -16.37
CA VAL A 722 8.41 -35.35 -15.32
C VAL A 722 8.23 -34.38 -14.14
N TRP A 723 7.97 -33.10 -14.41
CA TRP A 723 8.11 -32.00 -13.45
C TRP A 723 6.80 -31.28 -13.09
N SER A 724 5.63 -31.81 -13.46
CA SER A 724 4.31 -31.17 -13.17
C SER A 724 4.03 -30.82 -11.71
N THR A 725 4.73 -31.44 -10.76
CA THR A 725 4.57 -31.17 -9.31
C THR A 725 5.62 -30.20 -8.76
N ASP A 726 6.64 -29.82 -9.53
CA ASP A 726 7.65 -28.86 -9.10
C ASP A 726 7.14 -27.42 -9.28
N ALA A 727 7.14 -26.64 -8.21
CA ALA A 727 6.62 -25.27 -8.23
C ALA A 727 7.42 -24.33 -9.16
N GLY A 728 8.76 -24.46 -9.17
CA GLY A 728 9.62 -23.57 -9.98
C GLY A 728 9.54 -23.87 -11.47
N VAL A 729 9.46 -25.15 -11.84
CA VAL A 729 9.23 -25.53 -13.24
C VAL A 729 7.82 -25.16 -13.70
N SER A 730 6.81 -25.35 -12.84
CA SER A 730 5.42 -24.95 -13.14
C SER A 730 5.28 -23.44 -13.37
N ASP A 731 5.98 -22.62 -12.58
CA ASP A 731 6.02 -21.17 -12.77
C ASP A 731 6.69 -20.77 -14.10
N ALA A 732 7.83 -21.40 -14.44
CA ALA A 732 8.51 -21.16 -15.72
C ALA A 732 7.67 -21.61 -16.93
N ILE A 733 6.93 -22.72 -16.82
CA ILE A 733 5.96 -23.16 -17.84
C ILE A 733 4.82 -22.14 -17.96
N SER A 734 4.36 -21.60 -16.84
CA SER A 734 3.28 -20.62 -16.82
C SER A 734 3.66 -19.34 -17.56
N ASP A 735 4.84 -18.80 -17.29
CA ASP A 735 5.37 -17.64 -18.03
C ASP A 735 5.54 -17.95 -19.52
N LEU A 736 6.04 -19.14 -19.86
CA LEU A 736 6.17 -19.57 -21.26
C LEU A 736 4.80 -19.65 -21.95
N PHE A 737 3.79 -20.26 -21.33
CA PHE A 737 2.46 -20.42 -21.95
C PHE A 737 1.83 -19.06 -22.22
N LYS A 738 1.88 -18.15 -21.24
CA LYS A 738 1.39 -16.77 -21.39
C LYS A 738 2.10 -16.03 -22.54
N SER A 739 3.37 -16.32 -22.78
CA SER A 739 4.20 -15.62 -23.78
C SER A 739 4.17 -16.25 -25.17
N ILE A 740 3.98 -17.57 -25.27
CA ILE A 740 4.00 -18.31 -26.54
C ILE A 740 2.61 -18.48 -27.14
N THR A 741 1.57 -18.19 -26.35
CA THR A 741 0.21 -18.12 -26.86
C THR A 741 -0.11 -16.70 -27.27
N ALA A 742 -0.83 -16.56 -28.38
CA ALA A 742 -1.17 -15.28 -28.96
C ALA A 742 -2.59 -15.32 -29.51
N LEU A 743 -3.25 -14.17 -29.59
CA LEU A 743 -4.45 -14.02 -30.40
C LEU A 743 -4.08 -14.17 -31.89
N PRO A 744 -5.04 -14.48 -32.78
CA PRO A 744 -4.76 -14.61 -34.21
C PRO A 744 -4.01 -13.41 -34.83
N SER A 745 -4.33 -12.20 -34.39
CA SER A 745 -3.66 -10.94 -34.78
C SER A 745 -2.20 -10.84 -34.34
N ASP A 746 -1.84 -11.49 -33.22
CA ASP A 746 -0.52 -11.39 -32.59
C ASP A 746 0.36 -12.63 -32.83
N ASN A 747 -0.05 -13.49 -33.77
CA ASN A 747 0.67 -14.73 -34.07
C ASN A 747 2.12 -14.45 -34.50
N THR A 748 3.08 -15.08 -33.80
CA THR A 748 4.51 -15.04 -34.16
C THR A 748 4.91 -16.31 -34.92
N LEU A 749 6.17 -16.43 -35.35
CA LEU A 749 6.67 -17.67 -35.97
C LEU A 749 6.67 -18.88 -35.02
N ILE A 750 6.76 -18.66 -33.71
CA ILE A 750 6.86 -19.72 -32.71
C ILE A 750 5.58 -19.91 -31.86
N SER A 751 4.55 -19.08 -32.07
CA SER A 751 3.32 -19.17 -31.29
C SER A 751 2.66 -20.55 -31.39
N LEU A 752 2.25 -21.10 -30.24
CA LEU A 752 1.65 -22.42 -30.12
C LEU A 752 0.12 -22.35 -29.96
N PRO A 753 -0.63 -23.35 -30.46
CA PRO A 753 -2.09 -23.39 -30.34
C PRO A 753 -2.54 -23.61 -28.88
N ALA A 754 -3.62 -22.96 -28.48
CA ALA A 754 -4.15 -23.03 -27.11
C ALA A 754 -4.67 -24.42 -26.71
N ILE A 755 -5.29 -25.16 -27.65
CA ILE A 755 -5.96 -26.44 -27.34
C ILE A 755 -4.95 -27.51 -26.83
N PRO A 756 -3.84 -27.82 -27.53
CA PRO A 756 -2.87 -28.79 -27.02
C PRO A 756 -2.23 -28.37 -25.69
N LEU A 757 -2.07 -27.07 -25.44
CA LEU A 757 -1.55 -26.57 -24.17
C LEU A 757 -2.56 -26.78 -23.04
N LEU A 758 -3.86 -26.58 -23.30
CA LEU A 758 -4.93 -26.79 -22.33
C LEU A 758 -5.08 -28.27 -21.96
N GLU A 759 -4.85 -29.18 -22.92
CA GLU A 759 -4.75 -30.63 -22.65
C GLU A 759 -3.62 -30.94 -21.66
N LEU A 760 -2.45 -30.33 -21.86
CA LEU A 760 -1.30 -30.50 -20.97
C LEU A 760 -1.55 -29.93 -19.57
N VAL A 761 -2.23 -28.76 -19.48
CA VAL A 761 -2.66 -28.19 -18.19
C VAL A 761 -3.58 -29.14 -17.45
N CYS A 762 -4.56 -29.74 -18.13
CA CYS A 762 -5.47 -30.70 -17.51
C CYS A 762 -4.73 -31.98 -17.05
N GLN A 763 -3.76 -32.45 -17.84
CA GLN A 763 -2.91 -33.59 -17.46
C GLN A 763 -2.07 -33.28 -16.22
N ALA A 764 -1.49 -32.08 -16.14
CA ALA A 764 -0.71 -31.64 -14.99
C ALA A 764 -1.58 -31.50 -13.73
N ALA A 765 -2.74 -30.84 -13.86
CA ALA A 765 -3.69 -30.65 -12.77
C ALA A 765 -4.16 -31.98 -12.15
N ARG A 766 -4.36 -33.02 -12.97
CA ARG A 766 -4.71 -34.37 -12.47
C ARG A 766 -3.60 -35.05 -11.69
N LYS A 767 -2.33 -34.74 -11.96
CA LYS A 767 -1.17 -35.26 -11.20
C LYS A 767 -0.94 -34.49 -9.90
N GLY A 768 -1.09 -33.17 -9.95
CA GLY A 768 -0.95 -32.28 -8.81
C GLY A 768 -1.61 -30.93 -9.09
N LEU A 769 -2.77 -30.70 -8.50
CA LEU A 769 -3.50 -29.45 -8.67
C LEU A 769 -2.80 -28.31 -7.93
N THR A 770 -2.54 -27.22 -8.65
CA THR A 770 -2.00 -25.98 -8.10
C THR A 770 -2.76 -24.79 -8.69
N ALA A 771 -2.70 -23.64 -8.02
CA ALA A 771 -3.29 -22.40 -8.52
C ALA A 771 -2.74 -22.00 -9.91
N ILE A 772 -1.47 -22.31 -10.19
CA ILE A 772 -0.81 -22.03 -11.47
C ILE A 772 -1.55 -22.70 -12.65
N TRP A 773 -1.90 -24.00 -12.51
CA TRP A 773 -2.57 -24.73 -13.58
C TRP A 773 -3.98 -24.18 -13.86
N LEU A 774 -4.71 -23.78 -12.82
CA LEU A 774 -6.02 -23.13 -12.96
C LEU A 774 -5.91 -21.75 -13.62
N SER A 775 -4.89 -20.98 -13.23
CA SER A 775 -4.59 -19.68 -13.84
C SER A 775 -4.24 -19.80 -15.33
N LEU A 776 -3.49 -20.83 -15.72
CA LEU A 776 -3.21 -21.11 -17.13
C LEU A 776 -4.44 -21.57 -17.90
N ALA A 777 -5.28 -22.42 -17.31
CA ALA A 777 -6.54 -22.81 -17.93
C ALA A 777 -7.42 -21.58 -18.21
N ASN A 778 -7.44 -20.62 -17.29
CA ASN A 778 -8.13 -19.35 -17.47
C ASN A 778 -7.62 -18.58 -18.71
N VAL A 779 -6.31 -18.33 -18.80
CA VAL A 779 -5.70 -17.62 -19.94
C VAL A 779 -6.01 -18.32 -21.27
N LEU A 780 -5.88 -19.65 -21.32
CA LEU A 780 -6.09 -20.43 -22.53
C LEU A 780 -7.57 -20.48 -22.95
N VAL A 781 -8.52 -20.54 -22.01
CA VAL A 781 -9.96 -20.53 -22.33
C VAL A 781 -10.38 -19.21 -22.96
N ILE A 782 -9.83 -18.08 -22.52
CA ILE A 782 -10.12 -16.76 -23.11
C ILE A 782 -9.74 -16.74 -24.60
N GLN A 783 -8.60 -17.35 -24.96
CA GLN A 783 -8.13 -17.40 -26.35
C GLN A 783 -9.03 -18.25 -27.27
N LEU A 784 -9.83 -19.16 -26.73
CA LEU A 784 -10.77 -19.98 -27.52
C LEU A 784 -12.05 -19.23 -27.92
N ASN A 785 -12.24 -18.00 -27.40
CA ASN A 785 -13.32 -17.10 -27.81
C ASN A 785 -12.77 -15.66 -27.87
N PRO A 786 -12.00 -15.30 -28.92
CA PRO A 786 -11.44 -13.97 -29.07
C PRO A 786 -12.57 -12.96 -29.25
N THR A 787 -12.94 -12.26 -28.18
CA THR A 787 -13.93 -11.19 -28.23
C THR A 787 -13.27 -9.94 -28.81
N THR A 788 -13.69 -9.50 -30.00
CA THR A 788 -13.29 -8.19 -30.52
C THR A 788 -14.03 -7.08 -29.76
N PRO A 789 -13.35 -6.03 -29.30
CA PRO A 789 -13.95 -4.99 -28.44
C PRO A 789 -15.08 -4.19 -29.11
N PHE A 790 -15.22 -4.25 -30.44
CA PHE A 790 -16.18 -3.42 -31.20
C PHE A 790 -17.27 -4.18 -31.98
N LYS A 791 -17.35 -5.52 -31.92
CA LYS A 791 -18.51 -6.24 -32.48
C LYS A 791 -19.64 -6.29 -31.45
N THR A 792 -20.59 -5.36 -31.60
CA THR A 792 -21.91 -5.36 -30.92
C THR A 792 -22.81 -6.53 -31.31
N LEU A 793 -22.39 -7.35 -32.28
CA LEU A 793 -23.00 -8.63 -32.62
C LEU A 793 -22.20 -9.74 -31.94
N ARG A 794 -22.82 -10.42 -30.96
CA ARG A 794 -22.29 -11.62 -30.30
C ARG A 794 -21.65 -12.53 -31.37
N PRO A 795 -20.32 -12.71 -31.41
CA PRO A 795 -19.76 -13.72 -32.30
C PRO A 795 -20.33 -15.06 -31.83
N THR A 796 -21.04 -15.76 -32.72
CA THR A 796 -21.48 -17.14 -32.48
C THR A 796 -20.22 -17.95 -32.23
N VAL A 797 -20.00 -18.32 -30.97
CA VAL A 797 -18.91 -19.21 -30.56
C VAL A 797 -19.06 -20.48 -31.39
N ALA A 798 -18.01 -20.89 -32.09
CA ALA A 798 -18.04 -22.11 -32.88
C ALA A 798 -18.42 -23.29 -31.95
N SER A 799 -19.40 -24.09 -32.34
CA SER A 799 -19.90 -25.21 -31.52
C SER A 799 -18.78 -26.16 -31.08
N ALA A 800 -17.80 -26.38 -31.95
CA ALA A 800 -16.60 -27.16 -31.64
C ALA A 800 -15.78 -26.61 -30.46
N ALA A 801 -15.67 -25.28 -30.32
CA ALA A 801 -14.96 -24.65 -29.21
C ALA A 801 -15.71 -24.84 -27.88
N VAL A 802 -17.05 -24.79 -27.90
CA VAL A 802 -17.90 -25.04 -26.72
C VAL A 802 -17.72 -26.47 -26.22
N ASP A 803 -17.72 -27.47 -27.11
CA ASP A 803 -17.52 -28.88 -26.75
C ASP A 803 -16.13 -29.12 -26.13
N ILE A 804 -15.10 -28.48 -26.67
CA ILE A 804 -13.73 -28.56 -26.17
C ILE A 804 -13.64 -27.94 -24.76
N VAL A 805 -14.13 -26.71 -24.58
CA VAL A 805 -14.13 -26.03 -23.27
C VAL A 805 -14.95 -26.80 -22.25
N ARG A 806 -16.08 -27.40 -22.64
CA ARG A 806 -16.86 -28.27 -21.75
C ARG A 806 -16.03 -29.42 -21.22
N ASN A 807 -15.35 -30.15 -22.10
CA ASN A 807 -14.56 -31.33 -21.70
C ASN A 807 -13.45 -30.96 -20.70
N PHE A 808 -12.78 -29.83 -20.91
CA PHE A 808 -11.76 -29.33 -19.98
C PHE A 808 -12.35 -28.81 -18.67
N THR A 809 -13.48 -28.10 -18.72
CA THR A 809 -14.19 -27.62 -17.53
C THR A 809 -14.61 -28.80 -16.66
N VAL A 810 -15.17 -29.86 -17.24
CA VAL A 810 -15.52 -31.11 -16.54
C VAL A 810 -14.29 -31.69 -15.85
N ALA A 811 -13.17 -31.85 -16.58
CA ALA A 811 -11.96 -32.43 -16.02
C ALA A 811 -11.38 -31.61 -14.85
N LEU A 812 -11.36 -30.28 -14.96
CA LEU A 812 -10.83 -29.39 -13.91
C LEU A 812 -11.78 -29.27 -12.71
N VAL A 813 -13.09 -29.23 -12.94
CA VAL A 813 -14.09 -29.21 -11.86
C VAL A 813 -14.04 -30.52 -11.08
N GLU A 814 -14.00 -31.68 -11.73
CA GLU A 814 -13.86 -32.97 -11.05
C GLU A 814 -12.58 -33.03 -10.21
N THR A 815 -11.44 -32.64 -10.79
CA THR A 815 -10.14 -32.64 -10.10
C THR A 815 -10.14 -31.70 -8.89
N THR A 816 -10.72 -30.51 -9.05
CA THR A 816 -10.72 -29.49 -7.99
C THR A 816 -11.71 -29.81 -6.88
N LEU A 817 -12.90 -30.30 -7.20
CA LEU A 817 -13.88 -30.73 -6.20
C LEU A 817 -13.42 -31.97 -5.42
N ALA A 818 -12.65 -32.86 -6.05
CA ALA A 818 -12.03 -33.99 -5.33
C ALA A 818 -11.05 -33.51 -4.23
N LEU A 819 -10.41 -32.36 -4.41
CA LEU A 819 -9.51 -31.75 -3.43
C LEU A 819 -10.25 -30.88 -2.40
N LEU A 820 -11.07 -29.94 -2.87
CA LEU A 820 -11.72 -28.91 -2.05
C LEU A 820 -13.01 -29.40 -1.37
N GLY A 821 -13.60 -30.50 -1.82
CA GLY A 821 -14.82 -31.07 -1.25
C GLY A 821 -14.61 -31.71 0.13
N MET A 822 -13.37 -31.90 0.58
CA MET A 822 -13.07 -32.41 1.92
C MET A 822 -13.08 -31.29 2.97
N PRO A 823 -13.55 -31.54 4.22
CA PRO A 823 -13.55 -30.53 5.28
C PRO A 823 -12.16 -29.95 5.55
N GLY A 824 -12.07 -28.63 5.74
CA GLY A 824 -10.83 -27.92 6.05
C GLY A 824 -9.91 -27.63 4.84
N ARG A 825 -10.08 -28.33 3.71
CA ARG A 825 -9.16 -28.17 2.55
C ARG A 825 -9.28 -26.82 1.84
N MET A 826 -10.44 -26.17 1.90
CA MET A 826 -10.60 -24.81 1.36
C MET A 826 -9.79 -23.78 2.15
N GLU A 827 -9.71 -23.96 3.48
CA GLU A 827 -8.97 -23.07 4.39
C GLU A 827 -7.46 -23.29 4.27
N GLU A 828 -7.04 -24.54 4.02
CA GLU A 828 -5.64 -24.90 3.80
C GLU A 828 -5.10 -24.48 2.41
N ASN A 829 -5.96 -24.31 1.40
CA ASN A 829 -5.55 -24.04 0.01
C ASN A 829 -6.32 -22.83 -0.60
N PRO A 830 -6.23 -21.64 -0.01
CA PRO A 830 -7.03 -20.47 -0.43
C PRO A 830 -6.69 -19.97 -1.84
N ASP A 831 -5.45 -20.16 -2.29
CA ASP A 831 -4.95 -19.81 -3.62
C ASP A 831 -5.60 -20.66 -4.72
N ILE A 832 -5.76 -21.97 -4.48
CA ILE A 832 -6.48 -22.88 -5.39
C ILE A 832 -7.96 -22.48 -5.46
N VAL A 833 -8.59 -22.16 -4.32
CA VAL A 833 -9.98 -21.71 -4.28
C VAL A 833 -10.16 -20.43 -5.11
N GLN A 834 -9.26 -19.47 -4.95
CA GLN A 834 -9.26 -18.21 -5.69
C GLN A 834 -9.16 -18.45 -7.21
N GLU A 835 -8.11 -19.14 -7.67
CA GLU A 835 -7.91 -19.35 -9.10
C GLU A 835 -8.96 -20.28 -9.72
N PHE A 836 -9.53 -21.20 -8.95
CA PHE A 836 -10.64 -22.04 -9.40
C PHE A 836 -11.88 -21.19 -9.73
N PHE A 837 -12.27 -20.27 -8.84
CA PHE A 837 -13.41 -19.41 -9.12
C PHE A 837 -13.11 -18.35 -10.19
N HIS A 838 -11.87 -17.85 -10.30
CA HIS A 838 -11.49 -17.00 -11.44
C HIS A 838 -11.62 -17.75 -12.78
N PHE A 839 -11.17 -19.01 -12.84
CA PHE A 839 -11.36 -19.85 -14.02
C PHE A 839 -12.84 -20.02 -14.37
N LEU A 840 -13.67 -20.38 -13.40
CA LEU A 840 -15.11 -20.58 -13.63
C LEU A 840 -15.84 -19.28 -13.99
N GLU A 841 -15.46 -18.16 -13.40
CA GLU A 841 -15.98 -16.84 -13.77
C GLU A 841 -15.72 -16.55 -15.25
N LYS A 842 -14.54 -16.87 -15.74
CA LYS A 842 -14.15 -16.63 -17.13
C LYS A 842 -14.87 -17.57 -18.09
N VAL A 843 -15.03 -18.84 -17.73
CA VAL A 843 -15.92 -19.76 -18.44
C VAL A 843 -17.36 -19.22 -18.45
N SER A 844 -17.83 -18.59 -17.36
CA SER A 844 -19.19 -18.02 -17.30
C SER A 844 -19.39 -16.81 -18.21
N HIS A 845 -18.33 -16.03 -18.45
CA HIS A 845 -18.38 -14.90 -19.37
C HIS A 845 -18.41 -15.31 -20.84
N HIS A 846 -17.58 -16.30 -21.21
CA HIS A 846 -17.35 -16.65 -22.61
C HIS A 846 -18.14 -17.88 -23.08
N PHE A 847 -18.49 -18.80 -22.17
CA PHE A 847 -19.05 -20.11 -22.46
C PHE A 847 -20.14 -20.52 -21.44
N VAL A 848 -21.05 -19.60 -21.09
CA VAL A 848 -22.07 -19.82 -20.04
C VAL A 848 -22.93 -21.09 -20.22
N THR A 849 -23.14 -21.53 -21.47
CA THR A 849 -23.90 -22.74 -21.80
C THR A 849 -23.26 -24.01 -21.26
N VAL A 850 -21.94 -24.03 -21.04
CA VAL A 850 -21.19 -25.16 -20.48
C VAL A 850 -21.75 -25.58 -19.12
N PHE A 851 -22.11 -24.63 -18.24
CA PHE A 851 -22.63 -24.93 -16.90
C PHE A 851 -23.97 -25.67 -16.92
N PHE A 852 -24.79 -25.43 -17.94
CA PHE A 852 -26.09 -26.09 -18.11
C PHE A 852 -26.01 -27.42 -18.86
N GLN A 853 -24.82 -27.75 -19.39
CA GLN A 853 -24.51 -29.05 -19.99
C GLN A 853 -23.78 -29.99 -19.01
N LEU A 854 -23.39 -29.51 -17.83
CA LEU A 854 -22.80 -30.34 -16.78
C LEU A 854 -23.82 -31.32 -16.23
N SER A 855 -23.34 -32.44 -15.67
CA SER A 855 -24.22 -33.35 -14.92
C SER A 855 -24.78 -32.64 -13.68
N GLN A 856 -26.04 -32.93 -13.34
CA GLN A 856 -26.71 -32.29 -12.21
C GLN A 856 -25.94 -32.43 -10.89
N ALA A 857 -25.39 -33.62 -10.62
CA ALA A 857 -24.60 -33.89 -9.41
C ALA A 857 -23.32 -33.05 -9.33
N MET A 858 -22.66 -32.81 -10.46
CA MET A 858 -21.47 -31.97 -10.53
C MET A 858 -21.80 -30.49 -10.31
N LEU A 859 -22.87 -30.01 -10.95
CA LEU A 859 -23.33 -28.63 -10.77
C LEU A 859 -23.73 -28.36 -9.32
N ASP A 860 -24.44 -29.31 -8.69
CA ASP A 860 -24.80 -29.23 -7.27
C ASP A 860 -23.58 -29.11 -6.36
N SER A 861 -22.57 -29.95 -6.61
CA SER A 861 -21.33 -29.98 -5.82
C SER A 861 -20.52 -28.70 -6.01
N LEU A 862 -20.48 -28.16 -7.24
CA LEU A 862 -19.84 -26.89 -7.54
C LEU A 862 -20.54 -25.72 -6.82
N MET A 863 -21.86 -25.67 -6.86
CA MET A 863 -22.63 -24.61 -6.21
C MET A 863 -22.51 -24.69 -4.68
N ALA A 864 -22.49 -25.90 -4.09
CA ALA A 864 -22.24 -26.09 -2.67
C ALA A 864 -20.83 -25.60 -2.27
N CYS A 865 -19.82 -25.89 -3.10
CA CYS A 865 -18.46 -25.41 -2.91
C CYS A 865 -18.37 -23.87 -2.94
N ALA A 866 -19.04 -23.24 -3.91
CA ALA A 866 -19.08 -21.78 -4.03
C ALA A 866 -19.77 -21.11 -2.84
N ILE A 867 -20.93 -21.64 -2.41
CA ILE A 867 -21.67 -21.10 -1.26
C ILE A 867 -20.84 -21.23 0.03
N THR A 868 -20.17 -22.36 0.24
CA THR A 868 -19.30 -22.55 1.41
C THR A 868 -18.14 -21.54 1.42
N SER A 869 -17.59 -21.25 0.23
CA SER A 869 -16.49 -20.30 0.06
C SER A 869 -16.87 -18.85 0.43
N LEU A 870 -18.16 -18.50 0.42
CA LEU A 870 -18.64 -17.17 0.85
C LEU A 870 -18.54 -16.94 2.37
N SER A 871 -18.29 -18.00 3.14
CA SER A 871 -18.12 -17.94 4.60
C SER A 871 -16.67 -18.13 5.05
N LEU A 872 -15.72 -18.20 4.10
CA LEU A 872 -14.30 -18.34 4.44
C LEU A 872 -13.76 -17.05 5.09
N PRO A 873 -12.83 -17.17 6.07
CA PRO A 873 -12.16 -16.02 6.66
C PRO A 873 -11.23 -15.31 5.67
N GLU A 874 -10.72 -16.04 4.66
CA GLU A 874 -9.77 -15.52 3.68
C GLU A 874 -10.47 -14.65 2.61
N ARG A 875 -10.00 -13.41 2.47
CA ARG A 875 -10.66 -12.38 1.65
C ARG A 875 -10.68 -12.78 0.18
N TYR A 876 -9.55 -13.19 -0.39
CA TYR A 876 -9.43 -13.34 -1.85
C TYR A 876 -10.29 -14.49 -2.39
N SER A 877 -10.34 -15.62 -1.69
CA SER A 877 -11.15 -16.78 -2.06
C SER A 877 -12.66 -16.47 -2.05
N LEU A 878 -13.13 -15.76 -1.02
CA LEU A 878 -14.51 -15.31 -0.91
C LEU A 878 -14.88 -14.37 -2.06
N VAL A 879 -14.02 -13.41 -2.35
CA VAL A 879 -14.26 -12.42 -3.42
C VAL A 879 -14.31 -13.07 -4.79
N ALA A 880 -13.38 -14.00 -5.09
CA ALA A 880 -13.40 -14.75 -6.34
C ALA A 880 -14.69 -15.58 -6.49
N SER A 881 -15.14 -16.24 -5.41
CA SER A 881 -16.39 -17.01 -5.41
C SER A 881 -17.62 -16.11 -5.63
N ALA A 882 -17.66 -14.95 -4.96
CA ALA A 882 -18.73 -13.98 -5.13
C ALA A 882 -18.78 -13.41 -6.56
N GLY A 883 -17.61 -13.12 -7.15
CA GLY A 883 -17.47 -12.70 -8.55
C GLY A 883 -18.00 -13.75 -9.52
N PHE A 884 -17.53 -14.99 -9.40
CA PHE A 884 -18.04 -16.12 -10.19
C PHE A 884 -19.56 -16.26 -10.12
N LEU A 885 -20.14 -16.29 -8.92
CA LEU A 885 -21.59 -16.45 -8.75
C LEU A 885 -22.36 -15.28 -9.36
N GLY A 886 -21.87 -14.05 -9.18
CA GLY A 886 -22.46 -12.84 -9.77
C GLY A 886 -22.42 -12.87 -11.30
N SER A 887 -21.26 -13.23 -11.86
CA SER A 887 -21.03 -13.35 -13.29
C SER A 887 -21.88 -14.45 -13.92
N LEU A 888 -21.95 -15.63 -13.31
CA LEU A 888 -22.78 -16.75 -13.76
C LEU A 888 -24.27 -16.37 -13.79
N ILE A 889 -24.78 -15.78 -12.72
CA ILE A 889 -26.20 -15.39 -12.62
C ILE A 889 -26.54 -14.30 -13.64
N ASN A 890 -25.69 -13.27 -13.77
CA ASN A 890 -25.91 -12.19 -14.72
C ASN A 890 -25.88 -12.67 -16.18
N ARG A 891 -24.90 -13.52 -16.52
CA ARG A 891 -24.73 -14.05 -17.88
C ARG A 891 -25.81 -15.07 -18.23
N ALA A 892 -26.19 -15.94 -17.30
CA ALA A 892 -27.28 -16.89 -17.52
C ALA A 892 -28.62 -16.17 -17.75
N HIS A 893 -28.91 -15.13 -16.95
CA HIS A 893 -30.15 -14.36 -17.10
C HIS A 893 -30.23 -13.63 -18.46
N GLY A 894 -29.10 -13.09 -18.94
CA GLY A 894 -29.03 -12.35 -20.21
C GLY A 894 -28.84 -13.21 -21.47
N ASN A 895 -28.74 -14.54 -21.34
CA ASN A 895 -28.57 -15.44 -22.47
C ASN A 895 -29.89 -16.10 -22.87
N ASP A 896 -30.45 -15.67 -24.01
CA ASP A 896 -31.70 -16.17 -24.56
C ASP A 896 -31.63 -17.64 -25.02
N GLU A 897 -30.44 -18.15 -25.39
CA GLU A 897 -30.24 -19.54 -25.82
C GLU A 897 -30.57 -20.57 -24.73
N LEU A 898 -30.49 -20.15 -23.47
CA LEU A 898 -30.77 -21.03 -22.33
C LEU A 898 -32.27 -21.24 -22.09
N GLY A 899 -33.14 -20.42 -22.68
CA GLY A 899 -34.59 -20.52 -22.47
C GLY A 899 -34.97 -20.60 -20.99
N ASP A 900 -35.77 -21.59 -20.61
CA ASP A 900 -36.20 -21.83 -19.22
C ASP A 900 -35.06 -22.34 -18.31
N ASN A 901 -34.00 -22.93 -18.88
CA ASN A 901 -32.89 -23.49 -18.10
C ASN A 901 -32.14 -22.40 -17.31
N ARG A 902 -32.20 -21.13 -17.73
CA ARG A 902 -31.57 -20.01 -17.01
C ARG A 902 -32.03 -19.86 -15.55
N HIS A 903 -33.22 -20.36 -15.22
CA HIS A 903 -33.78 -20.29 -13.87
C HIS A 903 -33.35 -21.46 -12.97
N PHE A 904 -32.79 -22.54 -13.52
CA PHE A 904 -32.52 -23.80 -12.80
C PHE A 904 -31.59 -23.61 -11.60
N ILE A 905 -30.46 -22.93 -11.80
CA ILE A 905 -29.44 -22.70 -10.75
C ILE A 905 -30.04 -21.89 -9.60
N VAL A 906 -30.80 -20.84 -9.94
CA VAL A 906 -31.35 -19.89 -8.99
C VAL A 906 -32.51 -20.49 -8.20
N GLN A 907 -33.39 -21.27 -8.84
CA GLN A 907 -34.47 -21.97 -8.14
C GLN A 907 -33.94 -23.00 -7.13
N ARG A 908 -32.85 -23.68 -7.46
CA ARG A 908 -32.28 -24.74 -6.62
C ARG A 908 -31.37 -24.24 -5.51
N HIS A 909 -30.48 -23.29 -5.81
CA HIS A 909 -29.43 -22.84 -4.88
C HIS A 909 -29.67 -21.43 -4.32
N GLY A 910 -30.64 -20.69 -4.84
CA GLY A 910 -30.97 -19.32 -4.42
C GLY A 910 -31.20 -19.16 -2.91
N PRO A 911 -31.99 -20.02 -2.24
CA PRO A 911 -32.20 -19.93 -0.79
C PRO A 911 -30.90 -20.04 0.02
N ALA A 912 -30.05 -21.02 -0.31
CA ALA A 912 -28.78 -21.25 0.37
C ALA A 912 -27.77 -20.11 0.13
N LEU A 913 -27.74 -19.58 -1.09
CA LEU A 913 -26.92 -18.43 -1.46
C LEU A 913 -27.34 -17.18 -0.68
N MET A 914 -28.65 -16.89 -0.64
CA MET A 914 -29.19 -15.76 0.13
C MET A 914 -28.88 -15.88 1.62
N ARG A 915 -28.97 -17.10 2.18
CA ARG A 915 -28.61 -17.37 3.58
C ARG A 915 -27.13 -17.04 3.85
N SER A 916 -26.21 -17.51 3.01
CA SER A 916 -24.79 -17.24 3.20
C SER A 916 -24.45 -15.75 3.10
N LEU A 917 -25.12 -15.00 2.20
CA LEU A 917 -24.92 -13.56 2.06
C LEU A 917 -25.37 -12.79 3.32
N LEU A 918 -26.55 -13.12 3.86
CA LEU A 918 -27.08 -12.45 5.05
C LEU A 918 -26.25 -12.77 6.31
N LEU A 919 -25.77 -14.02 6.46
CA LEU A 919 -24.84 -14.38 7.54
C LEU A 919 -23.48 -13.67 7.38
N GLY A 920 -22.98 -13.56 6.13
CA GLY A 920 -21.78 -12.80 5.81
C GLY A 920 -21.88 -11.34 6.24
N PHE A 921 -23.02 -10.71 6.00
CA PHE A 921 -23.28 -9.36 6.49
C PHE A 921 -23.40 -9.28 8.01
N ALA A 922 -23.97 -10.31 8.66
CA ALA A 922 -24.08 -10.43 10.12
C ALA A 922 -22.74 -10.70 10.86
N GLY A 923 -21.62 -10.63 10.15
CA GLY A 923 -20.28 -10.73 10.73
C GLY A 923 -19.59 -12.09 10.58
N SER A 924 -20.18 -13.04 9.84
CA SER A 924 -19.48 -14.30 9.52
C SER A 924 -18.38 -14.11 8.47
N ALA A 925 -18.40 -12.99 7.71
CA ALA A 925 -17.37 -12.62 6.76
C ALA A 925 -16.59 -11.36 7.24
N PRO A 926 -15.32 -11.18 6.84
CA PRO A 926 -14.55 -9.98 7.19
C PRO A 926 -15.22 -8.69 6.71
N LYS A 927 -15.20 -7.62 7.52
CA LYS A 927 -15.79 -6.30 7.17
C LYS A 927 -15.31 -5.77 5.80
N SER A 928 -14.09 -6.10 5.38
CA SER A 928 -13.50 -5.72 4.09
C SER A 928 -14.14 -6.38 2.85
N THR A 929 -14.87 -7.49 3.01
CA THR A 929 -15.51 -8.26 1.91
C THR A 929 -16.96 -7.87 1.65
N VAL A 930 -17.55 -7.07 2.54
CA VAL A 930 -18.98 -6.72 2.54
C VAL A 930 -19.41 -6.00 1.27
N ALA A 931 -18.53 -5.19 0.67
CA ALA A 931 -18.81 -4.55 -0.61
C ALA A 931 -19.09 -5.59 -1.71
N ASN A 932 -18.30 -6.66 -1.75
CA ASN A 932 -18.31 -7.67 -2.82
C ASN A 932 -19.50 -8.63 -2.63
N LEU A 933 -19.79 -9.03 -1.39
CA LEU A 933 -21.03 -9.73 -1.05
C LEU A 933 -22.27 -8.86 -1.40
N GLY A 934 -22.15 -7.54 -1.22
CA GLY A 934 -23.17 -6.56 -1.60
C GLY A 934 -23.50 -6.58 -3.10
N GLU A 935 -22.50 -6.72 -3.97
CA GLU A 935 -22.68 -6.80 -5.43
C GLU A 935 -23.45 -8.05 -5.85
N LEU A 936 -23.11 -9.20 -5.25
CA LEU A 936 -23.81 -10.47 -5.49
C LEU A 936 -25.25 -10.41 -4.96
N PHE A 937 -25.46 -9.87 -3.76
CA PHE A 937 -26.79 -9.63 -3.19
C PHE A 937 -27.64 -8.74 -4.09
N ASN A 938 -27.06 -7.66 -4.61
CA ASN A 938 -27.73 -6.75 -5.54
C ASN A 938 -28.08 -7.41 -6.87
N THR A 939 -27.20 -8.28 -7.37
CA THR A 939 -27.45 -9.08 -8.58
C THR A 939 -28.69 -9.97 -8.41
N LEU A 940 -28.80 -10.68 -7.28
CA LEU A 940 -29.97 -11.53 -6.98
C LEU A 940 -31.26 -10.73 -6.92
N ILE A 941 -31.27 -9.62 -6.17
CA ILE A 941 -32.47 -8.80 -6.02
C ILE A 941 -32.91 -8.17 -7.34
N THR A 942 -31.95 -7.73 -8.15
CA THR A 942 -32.27 -7.04 -9.42
C THR A 942 -32.77 -8.02 -10.48
N LYS A 943 -32.22 -9.23 -10.54
CA LYS A 943 -32.58 -10.25 -11.55
C LYS A 943 -33.76 -11.13 -11.14
N TYR A 944 -33.95 -11.37 -9.84
CA TYR A 944 -34.97 -12.24 -9.27
C TYR A 944 -35.67 -11.59 -8.06
N PRO A 945 -36.38 -10.45 -8.25
CA PRO A 945 -36.93 -9.67 -7.15
C PRO A 945 -38.01 -10.40 -6.35
N GLY A 946 -38.83 -11.24 -7.01
CA GLY A 946 -39.94 -11.96 -6.38
C GLY A 946 -39.45 -13.05 -5.44
N GLU A 947 -38.54 -13.90 -5.94
CA GLU A 947 -37.96 -15.02 -5.22
C GLU A 947 -37.04 -14.54 -4.10
N SER A 948 -36.20 -13.52 -4.38
CA SER A 948 -35.29 -12.95 -3.39
C SER A 948 -36.02 -12.42 -2.16
N ARG A 949 -37.22 -11.83 -2.34
CA ARG A 949 -38.02 -11.34 -1.21
C ARG A 949 -38.45 -12.48 -0.31
N GLY A 950 -38.88 -13.60 -0.89
CA GLY A 950 -39.24 -14.80 -0.14
C GLY A 950 -38.07 -15.37 0.65
N TRP A 951 -36.89 -15.47 0.04
CA TRP A 951 -35.69 -16.00 0.69
C TRP A 951 -35.18 -15.10 1.83
N ILE A 952 -35.16 -13.78 1.63
CA ILE A 952 -34.74 -12.84 2.68
C ILE A 952 -35.64 -12.98 3.92
N MET A 953 -36.96 -13.04 3.72
CA MET A 953 -37.90 -13.24 4.83
C MET A 953 -37.70 -14.60 5.51
N GLN A 954 -37.49 -15.67 4.75
CA GLN A 954 -37.25 -17.00 5.32
C GLN A 954 -35.99 -17.04 6.19
N VAL A 955 -34.91 -16.36 5.78
CA VAL A 955 -33.65 -16.34 6.54
C VAL A 955 -33.75 -15.44 7.77
N LEU A 956 -34.21 -14.19 7.62
CA LEU A 956 -34.24 -13.21 8.73
C LEU A 956 -35.11 -13.66 9.90
N TYR A 957 -36.21 -14.37 9.61
CA TYR A 957 -37.16 -14.88 10.61
C TYR A 957 -36.94 -16.37 10.95
N GLY A 958 -35.88 -16.99 10.43
CA GLY A 958 -35.51 -18.37 10.76
C GLY A 958 -34.80 -18.48 12.11
N GLU A 959 -34.92 -19.64 12.77
CA GLU A 959 -34.30 -19.93 14.08
C GLU A 959 -32.76 -19.80 14.05
N ASP A 960 -32.13 -20.17 12.93
CA ASP A 960 -30.67 -20.17 12.78
C ASP A 960 -30.05 -18.77 12.59
N PHE A 961 -30.85 -17.74 12.26
CA PHE A 961 -30.39 -16.36 12.12
C PHE A 961 -30.30 -15.64 13.48
N ALA A 962 -30.64 -16.34 14.58
CA ALA A 962 -30.64 -15.82 15.95
C ALA A 962 -29.26 -15.45 16.52
N GLN A 963 -28.17 -15.73 15.79
CA GLN A 963 -26.83 -15.24 16.15
C GLN A 963 -26.62 -13.75 15.84
N SER A 964 -27.49 -13.14 15.01
CA SER A 964 -27.48 -11.70 14.75
C SER A 964 -28.20 -10.94 15.88
N ARG A 965 -27.60 -9.84 16.34
CA ARG A 965 -28.10 -8.99 17.44
C ARG A 965 -29.21 -8.01 17.00
N VAL A 966 -29.81 -8.20 15.82
CA VAL A 966 -30.88 -7.34 15.26
C VAL A 966 -32.23 -7.64 15.92
N ASP A 967 -32.90 -6.59 16.40
CA ASP A 967 -34.27 -6.67 16.90
C ASP A 967 -35.31 -6.81 15.75
N THR A 968 -36.58 -7.03 16.09
CA THR A 968 -37.61 -7.23 15.03
C THR A 968 -37.80 -5.97 14.18
N GLN A 969 -37.61 -4.78 14.79
CA GLN A 969 -37.74 -3.49 14.11
C GLN A 969 -36.60 -3.23 13.11
N GLY A 970 -35.37 -3.59 13.44
CA GLY A 970 -34.22 -3.52 12.55
C GLY A 970 -34.38 -4.44 11.33
N LYS A 971 -34.89 -5.67 11.53
CA LYS A 971 -35.18 -6.61 10.43
C LYS A 971 -36.21 -6.04 9.45
N GLU A 972 -37.28 -5.42 9.96
CA GLU A 972 -38.29 -4.77 9.12
C GLU A 972 -37.75 -3.53 8.40
N ALA A 973 -36.94 -2.71 9.07
CA ALA A 973 -36.29 -1.55 8.48
C ALA A 973 -35.34 -1.95 7.34
N PHE A 974 -34.58 -3.04 7.51
CA PHE A 974 -33.71 -3.59 6.48
C PHE A 974 -34.49 -4.00 5.23
N VAL A 975 -35.54 -4.82 5.40
CA VAL A 975 -36.37 -5.26 4.27
C VAL A 975 -36.99 -4.07 3.55
N LYS A 976 -37.46 -3.07 4.29
CA LYS A 976 -38.01 -1.83 3.70
C LYS A 976 -36.97 -1.04 2.92
N ALA A 977 -35.74 -0.94 3.42
CA ALA A 977 -34.66 -0.21 2.79
C ALA A 977 -34.13 -0.90 1.51
N VAL A 978 -34.06 -2.24 1.49
CA VAL A 978 -33.63 -3.02 0.33
C VAL A 978 -34.54 -2.76 -0.89
N TYR A 979 -35.86 -2.70 -0.67
CA TYR A 979 -36.86 -2.52 -1.73
C TYR A 979 -37.35 -1.08 -1.91
N ALA A 980 -36.73 -0.09 -1.26
CA ALA A 980 -37.14 1.31 -1.36
C ALA A 980 -36.92 1.89 -2.79
N PRO A 981 -37.86 2.70 -3.32
CA PRO A 981 -37.68 3.40 -4.59
C PRO A 981 -36.47 4.35 -4.52
N GLY A 982 -35.53 4.25 -5.47
CA GLY A 982 -34.30 5.05 -5.49
C GLY A 982 -33.11 4.46 -4.73
N ALA A 983 -33.23 3.24 -4.18
CA ALA A 983 -32.14 2.49 -3.55
C ALA A 983 -31.10 1.91 -4.56
N GLY A 984 -30.93 2.52 -5.72
CA GLY A 984 -30.08 2.01 -6.81
C GLY A 984 -28.57 2.01 -6.52
N THR A 985 -28.13 2.60 -5.42
CA THR A 985 -26.71 2.60 -5.01
C THR A 985 -26.46 1.55 -3.92
N LEU A 986 -25.59 0.59 -4.25
CA LEU A 986 -25.05 -0.46 -3.37
C LEU A 986 -24.69 0.07 -1.96
N LYS A 987 -24.15 1.29 -1.92
CA LYS A 987 -23.73 2.03 -0.72
C LYS A 987 -24.89 2.31 0.25
N LYS A 988 -26.06 2.76 -0.23
CA LYS A 988 -27.22 3.07 0.61
C LYS A 988 -27.91 1.81 1.15
N ARG A 989 -27.98 0.73 0.35
CA ARG A 989 -28.51 -0.57 0.80
C ARG A 989 -27.59 -1.22 1.84
N ARG A 990 -26.27 -1.06 1.68
CA ARG A 990 -25.25 -1.46 2.66
C ARG A 990 -25.36 -0.66 3.96
N GLU A 991 -25.40 0.66 3.88
CA GLU A 991 -25.57 1.55 5.05
C GLU A 991 -26.87 1.24 5.81
N ALA A 992 -27.96 0.90 5.11
CA ALA A 992 -29.21 0.50 5.74
C ALA A 992 -29.14 -0.85 6.48
N PHE A 993 -28.35 -1.82 6.00
CA PHE A 993 -28.09 -3.06 6.75
C PHE A 993 -27.28 -2.77 8.01
N TRP A 994 -26.23 -1.96 7.94
CA TRP A 994 -25.44 -1.59 9.14
C TRP A 994 -26.24 -0.76 10.15
N GLN A 995 -27.17 0.06 9.67
CA GLN A 995 -28.12 0.79 10.52
C GLN A 995 -29.14 -0.14 11.21
N SER A 996 -29.39 -1.34 10.66
CA SER A 996 -30.34 -2.32 11.21
C SER A 996 -29.67 -3.46 11.99
N ASP A 997 -28.47 -3.90 11.61
CA ASP A 997 -27.62 -4.87 12.33
C ASP A 997 -26.84 -4.26 13.50
N SER A 998 -27.27 -3.06 13.89
CA SER A 998 -26.85 -2.35 15.09
C SER A 998 -27.92 -2.51 16.18
N PRO A 999 -27.57 -3.00 17.39
CA PRO A 999 -28.53 -3.24 18.45
C PRO A 999 -29.17 -1.94 18.94
N HIS A 1000 -30.50 -1.94 18.98
CA HIS A 1000 -31.36 -1.08 19.79
C HIS A 1000 -32.33 -1.96 20.58
N PRO A 1001 -32.80 -1.47 21.73
CA PRO A 1001 -32.11 -1.32 23.03
C PRO A 1001 -31.95 -2.64 23.82
#